data_AF-A0A959KTG8-F1
#
_entry.id   AF-A0A959KTG8-F1
#
_cell.length_a   1.000
_cell.length_b   1.000
_cell.length_c   1.000
_cell.angle_alpha   90.00
_cell.angle_beta   90.00
_cell.angle_gamma   90.00
#
_symmetry.space_group_name_H-M   'P 1'
#
loop_
_entity.id
_entity.type
_entity.pdbx_description
1 polymer ?
#
loop_
_entity_poly.entity_id
_entity_poly.type
_entity_poly.pdbx_seq_one_letter_code
_entity_poly.pdbx_strand_id
1 'polypeptide(L)'
;MQKSFFSDKIDLNIELDPSTSFPLYSEQEKILELVMNYLPLPYSISEFGCGKKCSLIIKKLIDLGIPAYALERGMIIERDLSPEALRQTNPQKRPHALTVENVLYHHLDLDDEMLRALLKEAGITVNAQRKVIRTGSYRVSNGKTNQFVQARSHIFTLVYFWDPKAEEVKQLVIDPTLDRDEFFHLSQLRKYLQSSESLIFTAPLLGEFRLDEAFLTEAQYKSFRRLTGHEHLSELSPEDHRSFVRRLTGAAEDGIGDPQTWTYANNLPPRNKELYSFLKIQTGAGNPFSAWVHEIIEARENLQEERILPLIARIRQKEQEINLRQLIRMDARWAEEKLKPLKRLVNVLSTSISTRELADRLRNDERLYEHIQHKRGLNLLYGFSFRLRERIETLARISRNEQGEIDAAALNPRYIQATIECIKQMDQAGLQVFVDRVGNLHGLLVDEATARRLHDEPRLLREVAGAGICHHSHIDTVQDAGKYDGRLGVLSGIEVAHILHDLQRFFDLPTVYPARSRALFVSVFVGEEMTFTGQGVSMPGSAAVAGHSGAESIYRMTDHEGQVYRKRLLVMLRAIGRAQRKGAIRLVNELAENADHAADLLRACSEPQDFFTPHTYERHIEQGDYLDRQRTPLMLVHTIMGIHQEDFYFAGDRAEEGALEFDLRLRELVLQRKEYANVRITGGTFDALDAEEPLSPIPLDVGMRWTLFGERDHAGATRNENRRDAGIAAARMIERFRELVAGQNEARETKWSTLCGGVEFWPGVNRNVIPGSCSVTLGLLGEKIGADEAFYLQQQIRAFVAGTLSLPVSGGGEGIKSCEMQEVHYLNKHVRLRFSIDLRSERASTTAHFLDDLQQTLKEVTEKYQLTCERTIEQELTPYQLEETGQVLQLERSYGGSHNPNETQLARDVLRGILMQVGVSLEFLETDGHRPLNLFRFVYDRLPAGWKERCPHFVSGALHDTCNISRAMQSKKGEVTVE
;
A
#
# COMPACT_ATOMS: atom_id res chain seq x y z
N MET A 1 27.86 -18.96 17.37
CA MET A 1 26.73 -19.90 17.17
C MET A 1 25.77 -19.20 16.22
N GLN A 2 25.78 -19.36 14.90
CA GLN A 2 25.59 -20.55 14.05
C GLN A 2 24.28 -21.29 14.34
N LYS A 3 23.17 -20.83 13.74
CA LYS A 3 22.21 -21.62 12.95
C LYS A 3 21.49 -20.67 11.98
N SER A 4 21.41 -21.08 10.72
CA SER A 4 20.81 -20.36 9.60
C SER A 4 19.35 -20.80 9.49
N PHE A 5 18.40 -19.87 9.60
CA PHE A 5 16.97 -20.11 9.40
C PHE A 5 16.46 -19.14 8.31
N PHE A 6 15.32 -19.43 7.66
CA PHE A 6 14.49 -18.55 6.79
C PHE A 6 14.63 -18.65 5.25
N SER A 7 13.51 -18.99 4.58
CA SER A 7 13.33 -19.21 3.12
C SER A 7 13.00 -17.91 2.33
N ASP A 8 13.11 -17.91 1.00
CA ASP A 8 13.00 -16.70 0.12
C ASP A 8 11.56 -16.33 -0.29
N LYS A 9 10.57 -17.11 0.14
CA LYS A 9 9.16 -16.79 0.02
C LYS A 9 8.48 -17.20 1.32
N ILE A 10 7.85 -16.25 2.01
CA ILE A 10 6.84 -16.65 2.99
C ILE A 10 5.59 -16.91 2.18
N ASP A 11 5.26 -18.19 1.95
CA ASP A 11 3.92 -18.55 1.50
C ASP A 11 2.92 -18.04 2.55
N LEU A 12 1.83 -17.40 2.14
CA LEU A 12 0.83 -16.86 3.07
C LEU A 12 -0.25 -17.89 3.40
N ASN A 13 -0.31 -18.98 2.64
CA ASN A 13 -1.26 -20.05 2.90
C ASN A 13 -0.77 -20.83 4.11
N ILE A 14 -1.31 -20.52 5.29
CA ILE A 14 -1.13 -21.35 6.46
C ILE A 14 -1.98 -22.60 6.25
N GLU A 15 -1.34 -23.76 6.25
CA GLU A 15 -2.06 -25.03 6.17
C GLU A 15 -2.86 -25.23 7.48
N LEU A 16 -4.15 -25.53 7.32
CA LEU A 16 -5.08 -25.76 8.42
C LEU A 16 -5.56 -27.22 8.37
N ASP A 17 -5.79 -27.79 9.55
CA ASP A 17 -6.48 -29.07 9.71
C ASP A 17 -7.90 -28.97 9.11
N PRO A 18 -8.32 -29.88 8.20
CA PRO A 18 -9.61 -29.77 7.52
C PRO A 18 -10.81 -29.93 8.46
N SER A 19 -10.65 -30.64 9.57
CA SER A 19 -11.73 -30.92 10.51
C SER A 19 -11.94 -29.76 11.49
N THR A 20 -10.87 -29.31 12.14
CA THR A 20 -10.93 -28.27 13.19
C THR A 20 -10.63 -26.86 12.69
N SER A 21 -10.04 -26.73 11.51
CA SER A 21 -9.43 -25.48 11.00
C SER A 21 -8.32 -24.91 11.90
N PHE A 22 -7.75 -25.69 12.83
CA PHE A 22 -6.54 -25.28 13.54
C PHE A 22 -5.33 -25.28 12.62
N PRO A 23 -4.38 -24.33 12.75
CA PRO A 23 -3.13 -24.39 12.02
C PRO A 23 -2.36 -25.68 12.32
N LEU A 24 -1.70 -26.23 11.31
CA LEU A 24 -0.83 -27.39 11.52
C LEU A 24 0.40 -26.98 12.34
N TYR A 25 0.85 -27.84 13.24
CA TYR A 25 2.02 -27.60 14.09
C TYR A 25 3.30 -27.33 13.28
N SER A 26 3.42 -27.89 12.07
CA SER A 26 4.52 -27.61 11.14
C SER A 26 4.58 -26.15 10.66
N GLU A 27 3.48 -25.40 10.73
CA GLU A 27 3.39 -24.02 10.25
C GLU A 27 3.84 -22.98 11.29
N GLN A 28 4.22 -23.39 12.50
CA GLN A 28 4.54 -22.47 13.60
C GLN A 28 5.67 -21.47 13.25
N GLU A 29 6.75 -21.93 12.62
CA GLU A 29 7.90 -21.08 12.28
C GLU A 29 7.51 -20.01 11.25
N LYS A 30 6.67 -20.40 10.29
CA LYS A 30 6.14 -19.53 9.24
C LYS A 30 5.20 -18.46 9.80
N ILE A 31 4.30 -18.85 10.71
CA ILE A 31 3.42 -17.90 11.41
C ILE A 31 4.24 -16.93 12.25
N LEU A 32 5.27 -17.41 12.96
CA LEU A 32 6.16 -16.57 13.75
C LEU A 32 6.86 -15.54 12.88
N GLU A 33 7.40 -15.95 11.73
CA GLU A 33 8.03 -15.03 10.78
C GLU A 33 7.04 -13.94 10.35
N LEU A 34 5.80 -14.29 10.01
CA LEU A 34 4.76 -13.34 9.60
C LEU A 34 4.41 -12.33 10.70
N VAL A 35 4.33 -12.77 11.96
CA VAL A 35 4.02 -11.91 13.11
C VAL A 35 5.20 -11.00 13.43
N MET A 36 6.44 -11.50 13.41
CA MET A 36 7.65 -10.73 13.70
C MET A 36 7.84 -9.55 12.74
N ASN A 37 7.39 -9.69 11.50
CA ASN A 37 7.47 -8.63 10.51
C ASN A 37 6.35 -7.59 10.63
N TYR A 38 5.18 -8.01 11.12
CA TYR A 38 4.08 -7.08 11.43
C TYR A 38 4.40 -6.23 12.68
N LEU A 39 5.15 -6.79 13.64
CA LEU A 39 5.50 -6.15 14.91
C LEU A 39 7.01 -6.22 15.19
N PRO A 40 7.83 -5.43 14.49
CA PRO A 40 9.27 -5.38 14.76
C PRO A 40 9.54 -4.75 16.14
N LEU A 41 10.02 -5.57 17.10
CA LEU A 41 10.70 -5.30 18.40
C LEU A 41 10.42 -4.00 19.19
N PRO A 42 10.39 -4.03 20.54
CA PRO A 42 9.53 -4.80 21.41
C PRO A 42 8.71 -3.79 22.28
N TYR A 43 7.38 -3.76 22.11
CA TYR A 43 6.44 -2.96 22.93
C TYR A 43 6.32 -3.43 24.39
N SER A 44 7.38 -3.99 24.92
CA SER A 44 7.30 -5.00 25.96
C SER A 44 8.48 -5.00 26.91
N ILE A 45 9.35 -4.02 26.75
CA ILE A 45 10.18 -3.49 27.83
C ILE A 45 9.43 -2.41 28.62
N SER A 46 8.34 -1.86 28.07
CA SER A 46 7.44 -1.02 28.84
C SER A 46 6.55 -1.90 29.70
N GLU A 47 6.51 -1.59 31.01
CA GLU A 47 5.52 -2.14 31.96
C GLU A 47 4.10 -2.09 31.36
N PHE A 48 3.84 -1.17 30.41
CA PHE A 48 2.56 -0.98 29.75
C PHE A 48 2.64 -1.37 28.28
N GLY A 49 1.69 -2.19 27.79
CA GLY A 49 1.51 -2.40 26.35
C GLY A 49 1.28 -3.84 25.89
N CYS A 50 1.53 -4.83 26.75
CA CYS A 50 1.39 -6.25 26.42
C CYS A 50 0.00 -6.63 25.87
N GLY A 51 -1.09 -6.13 26.48
CA GLY A 51 -2.46 -6.36 25.98
C GLY A 51 -2.72 -5.75 24.60
N LYS A 52 -2.19 -4.55 24.33
CA LYS A 52 -2.31 -3.87 23.02
C LYS A 52 -1.55 -4.63 21.93
N LYS A 53 -0.35 -5.11 22.26
CA LYS A 53 0.45 -5.97 21.37
C LYS A 53 -0.30 -7.27 21.06
N CYS A 54 -0.88 -7.92 22.06
CA CYS A 54 -1.72 -9.10 21.88
C CYS A 54 -2.88 -8.82 20.90
N SER A 55 -3.55 -7.67 21.01
CA SER A 55 -4.59 -7.24 20.05
C SER A 55 -4.08 -7.15 18.61
N LEU A 56 -2.87 -6.60 18.41
CA LEU A 56 -2.25 -6.51 17.09
C LEU A 56 -1.88 -7.91 16.54
N ILE A 57 -1.33 -8.79 17.37
CA ILE A 57 -1.00 -10.18 16.99
C ILE A 57 -2.28 -10.93 16.59
N ILE A 58 -3.34 -10.89 17.41
CA ILE A 58 -4.62 -11.56 17.14
C ILE A 58 -5.20 -11.10 15.81
N LYS A 59 -5.23 -9.77 15.56
CA LYS A 59 -5.68 -9.22 14.28
C LYS A 59 -4.87 -9.79 13.12
N LYS A 60 -3.54 -9.86 13.25
CA LYS A 60 -2.68 -10.40 12.20
C LYS A 60 -2.93 -11.89 11.96
N LEU A 61 -3.09 -12.70 12.99
CA LEU A 61 -3.38 -14.13 12.86
C LEU A 61 -4.73 -14.38 12.17
N ILE A 62 -5.74 -13.59 12.47
CA ILE A 62 -7.05 -13.65 11.77
C ILE A 62 -6.92 -13.25 10.30
N ASP A 63 -6.12 -12.24 9.99
CA ASP A 63 -5.86 -11.86 8.59
C ASP A 63 -5.09 -12.95 7.82
N LEU A 64 -4.35 -13.83 8.50
CA LEU A 64 -3.70 -15.01 7.92
C LEU A 64 -4.66 -16.20 7.74
N GLY A 65 -5.94 -16.04 8.07
CA GLY A 65 -6.95 -17.09 7.94
C GLY A 65 -7.08 -18.02 9.15
N ILE A 66 -6.34 -17.77 10.23
CA ILE A 66 -6.49 -18.55 11.48
C ILE A 66 -7.85 -18.18 12.13
N PRO A 67 -8.72 -19.15 12.41
CA PRO A 67 -10.03 -18.85 12.97
C PRO A 67 -9.93 -18.31 14.39
N ALA A 68 -10.87 -17.45 14.78
CA ALA A 68 -10.82 -16.75 16.06
C ALA A 68 -10.95 -17.70 17.27
N TYR A 69 -11.63 -18.83 17.11
CA TYR A 69 -11.73 -19.88 18.15
C TYR A 69 -10.46 -20.74 18.30
N ALA A 70 -9.48 -20.62 17.40
CA ALA A 70 -8.15 -21.19 17.60
C ALA A 70 -7.21 -20.27 18.40
N LEU A 71 -7.71 -19.09 18.80
CA LEU A 71 -6.94 -18.03 19.45
C LEU A 71 -7.52 -17.73 20.83
N GLU A 72 -6.62 -17.55 21.79
CA GLU A 72 -6.97 -17.12 23.14
C GLU A 72 -6.07 -15.98 23.61
N ARG A 73 -6.54 -15.29 24.65
CA ARG A 73 -5.70 -14.39 25.44
C ARG A 73 -5.29 -15.11 26.71
N GLY A 74 -4.04 -14.92 27.10
CA GLY A 74 -3.57 -15.35 28.41
C GLY A 74 -3.04 -14.18 29.23
N MET A 75 -3.08 -14.35 30.55
CA MET A 75 -2.57 -13.38 31.50
C MET A 75 -1.80 -14.11 32.61
N ILE A 76 -0.64 -13.58 32.96
CA ILE A 76 0.14 -14.02 34.11
C ILE A 76 0.23 -12.87 35.11
N ILE A 77 -0.08 -13.13 36.38
CA ILE A 77 -0.15 -12.11 37.43
C ILE A 77 0.81 -12.43 38.56
N GLU A 78 1.31 -11.38 39.22
CA GLU A 78 2.13 -11.50 40.42
C GLU A 78 1.38 -12.23 41.55
N ARG A 79 2.13 -12.91 42.42
CA ARG A 79 1.57 -13.66 43.55
C ARG A 79 0.82 -12.76 44.55
N ASP A 80 1.35 -11.58 44.85
CA ASP A 80 0.83 -10.68 45.88
C ASP A 80 0.20 -9.43 45.26
N LEU A 81 -1.12 -9.37 45.36
CA LEU A 81 -1.96 -8.28 44.86
C LEU A 81 -2.65 -7.53 46.01
N SER A 82 -2.11 -7.63 47.23
CA SER A 82 -2.60 -6.90 48.39
C SER A 82 -2.54 -5.38 48.18
N PRO A 83 -3.44 -4.59 48.81
CA PRO A 83 -3.40 -3.13 48.72
C PRO A 83 -2.04 -2.52 49.11
N GLU A 84 -1.28 -3.16 50.00
CA GLU A 84 0.07 -2.76 50.36
C GLU A 84 1.07 -2.97 49.22
N ALA A 85 1.08 -4.16 48.61
CA ALA A 85 1.91 -4.47 47.45
C ALA A 85 1.60 -3.59 46.23
N LEU A 86 0.32 -3.22 46.05
CA LEU A 86 -0.12 -2.31 45.00
C LEU A 86 0.39 -0.86 45.22
N ARG A 87 0.52 -0.41 46.47
CA ARG A 87 1.08 0.92 46.80
C ARG A 87 2.60 0.98 46.73
N GLN A 88 3.28 -0.16 46.80
CA GLN A 88 4.74 -0.22 46.72
C GLN A 88 5.22 -0.01 45.28
N THR A 89 6.04 1.01 45.05
CA THR A 89 6.64 1.31 43.73
C THR A 89 8.16 1.26 43.72
N ASN A 90 8.79 0.84 44.83
CA ASN A 90 10.23 0.65 44.89
C ASN A 90 10.59 -0.78 44.42
N PRO A 91 11.34 -0.95 43.31
CA PRO A 91 11.75 -2.27 42.81
C PRO A 91 12.42 -3.15 43.87
N GLN A 92 13.28 -2.54 44.71
CA GLN A 92 14.03 -3.26 45.75
C GLN A 92 13.14 -3.85 46.85
N LYS A 93 11.93 -3.30 47.01
CA LYS A 93 10.94 -3.79 47.98
C LYS A 93 9.93 -4.74 47.35
N ARG A 94 10.13 -5.16 46.10
CA ARG A 94 9.24 -6.07 45.37
C ARG A 94 10.02 -7.24 44.75
N PRO A 95 10.64 -8.12 45.55
CA PRO A 95 11.46 -9.22 45.03
C PRO A 95 10.66 -10.26 44.21
N HIS A 96 9.33 -10.25 44.30
CA HIS A 96 8.44 -11.20 43.60
C HIS A 96 7.70 -10.60 42.40
N ALA A 97 8.02 -9.35 42.01
CA ALA A 97 7.42 -8.74 40.84
C ALA A 97 7.92 -9.40 39.54
N LEU A 98 7.06 -9.45 38.52
CA LEU A 98 7.42 -10.05 37.22
C LEU A 98 8.68 -9.36 36.67
N THR A 99 9.63 -10.13 36.16
CA THR A 99 10.92 -9.60 35.69
C THR A 99 11.31 -10.25 34.36
N VAL A 100 11.73 -9.44 33.40
CA VAL A 100 12.15 -9.90 32.07
C VAL A 100 13.56 -9.42 31.73
N GLU A 101 14.28 -10.18 30.91
CA GLU A 101 15.52 -9.70 30.30
C GLU A 101 15.24 -8.59 29.27
N ASN A 102 16.09 -7.57 29.26
CA ASN A 102 15.95 -6.44 28.36
C ASN A 102 16.72 -6.69 27.06
N VAL A 103 16.01 -7.11 26.01
CA VAL A 103 16.61 -7.34 24.68
C VAL A 103 17.21 -6.09 24.04
N LEU A 104 16.81 -4.89 24.49
CA LEU A 104 17.35 -3.63 23.98
C LEU A 104 18.58 -3.13 24.77
N TYR A 105 19.01 -3.82 25.83
CA TYR A 105 20.07 -3.32 26.72
C TYR A 105 21.36 -2.94 25.98
N HIS A 106 21.80 -3.78 25.03
CA HIS A 106 23.01 -3.55 24.25
C HIS A 106 22.83 -2.53 23.11
N HIS A 107 21.58 -2.22 22.75
CA HIS A 107 21.24 -1.31 21.65
C HIS A 107 20.82 0.09 22.14
N LEU A 108 20.66 0.26 23.45
CA LEU A 108 20.26 1.50 24.11
C LEU A 108 21.45 2.19 24.80
N ASP A 109 22.57 2.36 24.11
CA ASP A 109 23.67 3.14 24.67
C ASP A 109 23.28 4.62 24.74
N LEU A 110 22.78 5.03 25.91
CA LEU A 110 22.35 6.39 26.13
C LEU A 110 23.51 7.37 26.21
N ASP A 111 24.78 6.94 26.21
CA ASP A 111 25.93 7.84 26.10
C ASP A 111 26.33 8.11 24.65
N ASP A 112 25.78 7.36 23.70
CA ASP A 112 25.98 7.60 22.28
C ASP A 112 25.35 8.91 21.81
N GLU A 113 26.17 9.74 21.15
CA GLU A 113 25.77 11.08 20.70
C GLU A 113 24.73 11.03 19.58
N MET A 114 24.90 10.15 18.60
CA MET A 114 23.96 10.00 17.48
C MET A 114 22.57 9.59 18.00
N LEU A 115 22.50 8.56 18.85
CA LEU A 115 21.24 8.10 19.42
C LEU A 115 20.57 9.21 20.23
N ARG A 116 21.32 9.97 21.04
CA ARG A 116 20.77 11.13 21.77
C ARG A 116 20.20 12.20 20.82
N ALA A 117 20.90 12.50 19.74
CA ALA A 117 20.47 13.48 18.75
C ALA A 117 19.15 13.03 18.07
N LEU A 118 19.10 11.79 17.58
CA LEU A 118 17.92 11.24 16.93
C LEU A 118 16.72 11.12 17.90
N LEU A 119 16.95 10.75 19.16
CA LEU A 119 15.90 10.74 20.18
C LEU A 119 15.34 12.15 20.44
N LYS A 120 16.22 13.16 20.53
CA LYS A 120 15.83 14.56 20.71
C LYS A 120 14.98 15.06 19.54
N GLU A 121 15.38 14.76 18.31
CA GLU A 121 14.65 15.12 17.08
C GLU A 121 13.27 14.47 17.00
N ALA A 122 13.16 13.23 17.45
CA ALA A 122 11.88 12.54 17.57
C ALA A 122 10.97 13.08 18.70
N GLY A 123 11.43 14.06 19.47
CA GLY A 123 10.74 14.62 20.64
C GLY A 123 10.70 13.65 21.83
N ILE A 124 11.65 12.73 21.91
CA ILE A 124 11.73 11.72 22.96
C ILE A 124 12.64 12.23 24.08
N THR A 125 12.15 12.19 25.32
CA THR A 125 12.88 12.71 26.48
C THR A 125 13.76 11.63 27.09
N VAL A 126 15.04 11.95 27.33
CA VAL A 126 16.01 11.02 27.91
C VAL A 126 16.51 11.54 29.26
N ASN A 127 16.52 10.67 30.27
CA ASN A 127 17.23 10.88 31.53
C ASN A 127 18.40 9.89 31.60
N ALA A 128 19.57 10.32 31.14
CA ALA A 128 20.77 9.48 31.07
C ALA A 128 21.23 9.01 32.46
N GLN A 129 21.20 9.87 33.48
CA GLN A 129 21.59 9.54 34.86
C GLN A 129 20.79 8.36 35.44
N ARG A 130 19.49 8.29 35.10
CA ARG A 130 18.60 7.21 35.55
C ARG A 130 18.46 6.08 34.53
N LYS A 131 19.16 6.16 33.39
CA LYS A 131 19.02 5.24 32.25
C LYS A 131 17.56 5.05 31.82
N VAL A 132 16.81 6.14 31.71
CA VAL A 132 15.36 6.10 31.41
C VAL A 132 15.04 6.95 30.19
N ILE A 133 14.25 6.39 29.27
CA ILE A 133 13.63 7.09 28.14
C ILE A 133 12.14 7.28 28.44
N ARG A 134 11.61 8.46 28.13
CA ARG A 134 10.19 8.78 28.19
C ARG A 134 9.67 9.13 26.81
N THR A 135 8.68 8.37 26.35
CA THR A 135 7.99 8.61 25.07
C THR A 135 6.48 8.51 25.27
N GLY A 136 5.76 9.62 25.06
CA GLY A 136 4.34 9.73 25.43
C GLY A 136 4.10 9.39 26.91
N SER A 137 3.18 8.46 27.18
CA SER A 137 2.91 7.96 28.53
C SER A 137 3.83 6.83 28.99
N TYR A 138 4.78 6.40 28.15
CA TYR A 138 5.62 5.23 28.43
C TYR A 138 6.96 5.62 29.02
N ARG A 139 7.39 4.80 29.97
CA ARG A 139 8.72 4.84 30.58
C ARG A 139 9.46 3.56 30.19
N VAL A 140 10.59 3.72 29.52
CA VAL A 140 11.45 2.61 29.08
C VAL A 140 12.77 2.72 29.83
N SER A 141 13.11 1.69 30.61
CA SER A 141 14.34 1.66 31.38
C SER A 141 15.41 0.88 30.61
N ASN A 142 16.65 1.38 30.58
CA ASN A 142 17.80 0.70 30.03
C ASN A 142 18.59 -0.03 31.14
N GLY A 143 17.95 -1.00 31.77
CA GLY A 143 18.59 -1.99 32.66
C GLY A 143 18.71 -3.33 31.96
N LYS A 144 19.68 -4.17 32.36
CA LYS A 144 19.83 -5.55 31.83
C LYS A 144 18.56 -6.39 32.06
N THR A 145 17.87 -6.15 33.17
CA THR A 145 16.57 -6.72 33.51
C THR A 145 15.58 -5.60 33.80
N ASN A 146 14.31 -5.82 33.45
CA ASN A 146 13.21 -4.90 33.74
C ASN A 146 12.18 -5.59 34.63
N GLN A 147 11.86 -4.95 35.74
CA GLN A 147 10.86 -5.42 36.68
C GLN A 147 9.55 -4.67 36.47
N PHE A 148 8.42 -5.38 36.51
CA PHE A 148 7.09 -4.86 36.21
C PHE A 148 6.50 -4.23 37.49
N VAL A 149 7.15 -3.18 37.97
CA VAL A 149 6.84 -2.56 39.25
C VAL A 149 5.52 -1.78 39.21
N GLN A 150 5.04 -1.38 38.04
CA GLN A 150 3.73 -0.76 37.86
C GLN A 150 2.68 -1.72 37.28
N ALA A 151 3.05 -2.55 36.31
CA ALA A 151 2.15 -3.54 35.72
C ALA A 151 2.17 -4.85 36.49
N ARG A 152 1.15 -5.10 37.30
CA ARG A 152 1.05 -6.30 38.15
C ARG A 152 0.81 -7.61 37.36
N SER A 153 0.82 -7.53 36.03
CA SER A 153 0.50 -8.62 35.13
C SER A 153 1.11 -8.42 33.74
N HIS A 154 1.21 -9.52 32.99
CA HIS A 154 1.61 -9.56 31.58
C HIS A 154 0.58 -10.32 30.75
N ILE A 155 0.21 -9.79 29.58
CA ILE A 155 -0.81 -10.36 28.67
C ILE A 155 -0.12 -10.86 27.40
N PHE A 156 -0.53 -12.04 26.93
CA PHE A 156 0.05 -12.73 25.78
C PHE A 156 -1.04 -13.41 24.93
N THR A 157 -0.66 -13.86 23.74
CA THR A 157 -1.56 -14.54 22.79
C THR A 157 -1.28 -16.04 22.83
N LEU A 158 -2.34 -16.85 22.84
CA LEU A 158 -2.31 -18.30 22.74
C LEU A 158 -2.90 -18.74 21.40
N VAL A 159 -2.31 -19.79 20.83
CA VAL A 159 -2.72 -20.38 19.56
C VAL A 159 -2.79 -21.89 19.71
N TYR A 160 -3.90 -22.49 19.27
CA TYR A 160 -4.06 -23.93 19.17
C TYR A 160 -3.54 -24.43 17.81
N PHE A 161 -2.74 -25.48 17.84
CA PHE A 161 -2.23 -26.18 16.66
C PHE A 161 -2.65 -27.63 16.68
N TRP A 162 -2.90 -28.20 15.51
CA TRP A 162 -3.04 -29.65 15.34
C TRP A 162 -1.68 -30.26 14.99
N ASP A 163 -1.22 -31.28 15.72
CA ASP A 163 -0.04 -32.07 15.37
C ASP A 163 -0.47 -33.43 14.78
N PRO A 164 -0.46 -33.60 13.44
CA PRO A 164 -0.87 -34.86 12.82
C PRO A 164 0.02 -36.05 13.19
N LYS A 165 1.25 -35.83 13.68
CA LYS A 165 2.17 -36.92 14.05
C LYS A 165 1.92 -37.44 15.45
N ALA A 166 1.57 -36.54 16.36
CA ALA A 166 1.26 -36.87 17.74
C ALA A 166 -0.23 -37.12 18.00
N GLU A 167 -1.09 -36.80 17.01
CA GLU A 167 -2.55 -36.90 17.09
C GLU A 167 -3.14 -36.10 18.26
N GLU A 168 -2.51 -34.97 18.58
CA GLU A 168 -2.89 -34.12 19.71
C GLU A 168 -2.93 -32.64 19.33
N VAL A 169 -3.68 -31.86 20.11
CA VAL A 169 -3.71 -30.40 19.99
C VAL A 169 -2.63 -29.77 20.87
N LYS A 170 -1.75 -28.98 20.27
CA LYS A 170 -0.71 -28.21 20.97
C LYS A 170 -1.22 -26.79 21.23
N GLN A 171 -1.29 -26.38 22.49
CA GLN A 171 -1.54 -24.98 22.86
C GLN A 171 -0.21 -24.26 23.14
N LEU A 172 0.07 -23.21 22.36
CA LEU A 172 1.35 -22.50 22.42
C LEU A 172 1.18 -20.98 22.55
N VAL A 173 2.13 -20.34 23.21
CA VAL A 173 2.23 -18.88 23.37
C VAL A 173 3.05 -18.29 22.23
N ILE A 174 2.55 -17.19 21.65
CA ILE A 174 3.34 -16.30 20.82
C ILE A 174 3.51 -14.95 21.51
N ASP A 175 4.74 -14.72 21.99
CA ASP A 175 5.15 -13.42 22.51
C ASP A 175 6.59 -13.08 22.09
N PRO A 176 6.75 -12.30 20.99
CA PRO A 176 8.01 -11.75 20.49
C PRO A 176 8.89 -10.97 21.50
N THR A 177 8.38 -10.71 22.68
CA THR A 177 9.09 -10.04 23.78
C THR A 177 9.97 -10.99 24.55
N LEU A 178 9.40 -12.16 24.82
CA LEU A 178 9.96 -13.13 25.74
C LEU A 178 10.84 -14.08 24.95
N ASP A 179 10.35 -14.49 23.78
CA ASP A 179 11.10 -15.27 22.82
C ASP A 179 10.72 -14.83 21.40
N ARG A 180 11.72 -14.69 20.54
CA ARG A 180 11.54 -14.27 19.14
C ARG A 180 11.73 -15.42 18.17
N ASP A 181 12.29 -16.52 18.65
CA ASP A 181 12.75 -17.61 17.82
C ASP A 181 11.74 -18.77 17.79
N GLU A 182 10.88 -18.86 18.81
CA GLU A 182 9.89 -19.93 18.88
C GLU A 182 8.56 -19.53 19.52
N PHE A 183 7.53 -20.29 19.16
CA PHE A 183 6.36 -20.48 20.00
C PHE A 183 6.75 -21.35 21.20
N PHE A 184 6.21 -21.07 22.37
CA PHE A 184 6.59 -21.80 23.59
C PHE A 184 5.39 -22.22 24.42
N HIS A 185 5.56 -23.28 25.22
CA HIS A 185 4.50 -23.77 26.09
C HIS A 185 4.20 -22.78 27.23
N LEU A 186 2.93 -22.73 27.65
CA LEU A 186 2.46 -21.86 28.72
C LEU A 186 3.25 -22.06 30.04
N SER A 187 3.69 -23.29 30.31
CA SER A 187 4.52 -23.63 31.49
C SER A 187 5.86 -22.87 31.54
N GLN A 188 6.38 -22.41 30.41
CA GLN A 188 7.65 -21.69 30.34
C GLN A 188 7.53 -20.21 30.73
N LEU A 189 6.32 -19.64 30.78
CA LEU A 189 6.13 -18.22 31.11
C LEU A 189 6.75 -17.82 32.45
N ARG A 190 6.61 -18.66 33.48
CA ARG A 190 7.19 -18.39 34.80
C ARG A 190 8.71 -18.28 34.75
N LYS A 191 9.35 -19.02 33.85
CA LYS A 191 10.80 -18.96 33.63
C LYS A 191 11.17 -17.68 32.89
N TYR A 192 10.50 -17.36 31.78
CA TYR A 192 10.77 -16.15 30.99
C TYR A 192 10.51 -14.85 31.78
N LEU A 193 9.51 -14.85 32.67
CA LEU A 193 9.17 -13.71 33.53
C LEU A 193 9.74 -13.82 34.96
N GLN A 194 10.65 -14.78 35.20
CA GLN A 194 11.36 -14.99 36.46
C GLN A 194 10.44 -14.97 37.71
N SER A 195 9.28 -15.63 37.63
CA SER A 195 8.24 -15.59 38.67
C SER A 195 7.62 -16.96 38.90
N SER A 196 8.22 -17.76 39.77
CA SER A 196 7.83 -19.17 40.02
C SER A 196 6.48 -19.35 40.71
N GLU A 197 6.00 -18.33 41.43
CA GLU A 197 4.76 -18.38 42.21
C GLU A 197 3.60 -17.58 41.59
N SER A 198 3.80 -17.05 40.38
CA SER A 198 2.77 -16.32 39.65
C SER A 198 1.61 -17.23 39.25
N LEU A 199 0.43 -16.64 39.06
CA LEU A 199 -0.77 -17.35 38.62
C LEU A 199 -1.00 -17.08 37.13
N ILE A 200 -1.41 -18.10 36.39
CA ILE A 200 -1.62 -18.05 34.94
C ILE A 200 -3.11 -18.25 34.64
N PHE A 201 -3.63 -17.41 33.76
CA PHE A 201 -5.02 -17.38 33.36
C PHE A 201 -5.15 -17.42 31.85
N THR A 202 -6.23 -18.02 31.36
CA THR A 202 -6.61 -18.05 29.95
C THR A 202 -8.02 -17.51 29.78
N ALA A 203 -8.32 -16.97 28.60
CA ALA A 203 -9.63 -16.47 28.22
C ALA A 203 -9.85 -16.64 26.72
N PRO A 204 -11.05 -17.05 26.28
CA PRO A 204 -11.43 -16.89 24.89
C PRO A 204 -11.44 -15.38 24.53
N LEU A 205 -11.37 -15.05 23.23
CA LEU A 205 -11.21 -13.66 22.77
C LEU A 205 -12.25 -12.67 23.33
N LEU A 206 -13.47 -13.15 23.64
CA LEU A 206 -14.56 -12.39 24.28
C LEU A 206 -15.07 -13.11 25.55
N GLY A 207 -14.18 -13.40 26.51
CA GLY A 207 -14.56 -14.00 27.80
C GLY A 207 -13.78 -13.50 29.01
N GLU A 208 -14.13 -14.03 30.17
CA GLU A 208 -13.44 -13.77 31.43
C GLU A 208 -12.20 -14.65 31.57
N PHE A 209 -11.13 -14.09 32.14
CA PHE A 209 -9.96 -14.87 32.53
C PHE A 209 -10.31 -15.88 33.62
N ARG A 210 -9.90 -17.14 33.41
CA ARG A 210 -10.05 -18.25 34.36
C ARG A 210 -8.67 -18.80 34.71
N LEU A 211 -8.52 -19.20 35.98
CA LEU A 211 -7.26 -19.76 36.45
C LEU A 211 -7.05 -21.10 35.77
N ASP A 212 -5.88 -21.30 35.17
CA ASP A 212 -5.59 -22.52 34.44
C ASP A 212 -5.08 -23.61 35.41
N GLU A 213 -5.91 -24.63 35.63
CA GLU A 213 -5.64 -25.72 36.58
C GLU A 213 -4.37 -26.50 36.23
N ALA A 214 -4.11 -26.69 34.94
CA ALA A 214 -2.98 -27.48 34.45
C ALA A 214 -1.62 -26.88 34.81
N PHE A 215 -1.58 -25.60 35.21
CA PHE A 215 -0.35 -24.87 35.52
C PHE A 215 -0.25 -24.43 36.98
N LEU A 216 -1.10 -24.94 37.87
CA LEU A 216 -0.93 -24.74 39.31
C LEU A 216 0.35 -25.43 39.80
N THR A 217 1.15 -24.75 40.62
CA THR A 217 2.24 -25.40 41.34
C THR A 217 1.66 -26.37 42.37
N GLU A 218 2.45 -27.36 42.81
CA GLU A 218 2.01 -28.30 43.85
C GLU A 218 1.53 -27.56 45.13
N ALA A 219 2.19 -26.45 45.48
CA ALA A 219 1.80 -25.60 46.60
C ALA A 219 0.48 -24.86 46.37
N GLN A 220 0.25 -24.36 45.15
CA GLN A 220 -1.00 -23.70 44.76
C GLN A 220 -2.16 -24.71 44.73
N TYR A 221 -1.94 -25.91 44.21
CA TYR A 221 -2.94 -26.98 44.14
C TYR A 221 -3.34 -27.48 45.55
N LYS A 222 -2.37 -27.67 46.46
CA LYS A 222 -2.65 -27.95 47.87
C LYS A 222 -3.45 -26.82 48.53
N SER A 223 -3.15 -25.57 48.19
CA SER A 223 -3.89 -24.41 48.71
C SER A 223 -5.32 -24.36 48.17
N PHE A 224 -5.53 -24.69 46.89
CA PHE A 224 -6.83 -24.83 46.26
C PHE A 224 -7.70 -25.84 47.01
N ARG A 225 -7.28 -27.11 47.08
CA ARG A 225 -8.04 -28.17 47.77
C ARG A 225 -8.39 -27.81 49.21
N ARG A 226 -7.46 -27.17 49.93
CA ARG A 226 -7.68 -26.73 51.32
C ARG A 226 -8.70 -25.60 51.44
N LEU A 227 -8.69 -24.64 50.52
CA LEU A 227 -9.52 -23.43 50.60
C LEU A 227 -10.92 -23.60 50.00
N THR A 228 -11.10 -24.54 49.06
CA THR A 228 -12.36 -24.74 48.34
C THR A 228 -13.04 -26.06 48.66
N GLY A 229 -12.27 -27.11 49.01
CA GLY A 229 -12.79 -28.46 49.22
C GLY A 229 -13.09 -29.24 47.94
N HIS A 230 -12.82 -28.67 46.76
CA HIS A 230 -13.06 -29.28 45.44
C HIS A 230 -11.82 -30.00 44.90
N GLU A 231 -12.03 -31.00 44.02
CA GLU A 231 -10.94 -31.72 43.33
C GLU A 231 -10.46 -30.97 42.09
N HIS A 232 -11.38 -30.36 41.33
CA HIS A 232 -11.10 -29.60 40.10
C HIS A 232 -11.61 -28.16 40.14
N LEU A 233 -10.91 -27.24 39.47
CA LEU A 233 -11.31 -25.83 39.37
C LEU A 233 -12.61 -25.64 38.59
N SER A 234 -12.92 -26.55 37.66
CA SER A 234 -14.15 -26.54 36.87
C SER A 234 -15.43 -26.72 37.72
N GLU A 235 -15.31 -27.21 38.94
CA GLU A 235 -16.42 -27.38 39.88
C GLU A 235 -16.81 -26.07 40.60
N LEU A 236 -15.96 -25.04 40.56
CA LEU A 236 -16.23 -23.78 41.23
C LEU A 236 -17.27 -22.95 40.48
N SER A 237 -18.20 -22.37 41.22
CA SER A 237 -19.03 -21.28 40.69
C SER A 237 -18.15 -20.06 40.34
N PRO A 238 -18.59 -19.17 39.44
CA PRO A 238 -17.85 -17.94 39.14
C PRO A 238 -17.55 -17.09 40.38
N GLU A 239 -18.44 -17.07 41.37
CA GLU A 239 -18.26 -16.34 42.63
C GLU A 239 -17.23 -16.99 43.54
N ASP A 240 -17.27 -18.33 43.66
CA ASP A 240 -16.30 -19.08 44.45
C ASP A 240 -14.90 -19.02 43.86
N HIS A 241 -14.79 -19.06 42.52
CA HIS A 241 -13.54 -18.85 41.81
C HIS A 241 -12.96 -17.45 42.11
N ARG A 242 -13.78 -16.39 42.05
CA ARG A 242 -13.33 -15.02 42.42
C ARG A 242 -12.86 -14.95 43.87
N SER A 243 -13.65 -15.51 44.79
CA SER A 243 -13.31 -15.58 46.22
C SER A 243 -11.99 -16.33 46.46
N PHE A 244 -11.78 -17.43 45.74
CA PHE A 244 -10.54 -18.19 45.78
C PHE A 244 -9.33 -17.37 45.31
N VAL A 245 -9.41 -16.71 44.15
CA VAL A 245 -8.31 -15.88 43.62
C VAL A 245 -7.96 -14.74 44.58
N ARG A 246 -8.96 -14.07 45.18
CA ARG A 246 -8.74 -13.02 46.18
C ARG A 246 -8.01 -13.55 47.42
N ARG A 247 -8.42 -14.71 47.94
CA ARG A 247 -7.75 -15.36 49.08
C ARG A 247 -6.31 -15.78 48.76
N LEU A 248 -6.07 -16.25 47.54
CA LEU A 248 -4.75 -16.72 47.12
C LEU A 248 -3.75 -15.57 46.92
N THR A 249 -4.22 -14.43 46.43
CA THR A 249 -3.37 -13.27 46.08
C THR A 249 -3.37 -12.14 47.12
N GLY A 250 -4.28 -12.17 48.10
CA GLY A 250 -4.50 -11.09 49.06
C GLY A 250 -5.21 -9.87 48.47
N ALA A 251 -5.78 -9.98 47.26
CA ALA A 251 -6.46 -8.88 46.60
C ALA A 251 -7.71 -8.40 47.34
N ALA A 252 -7.95 -7.08 47.34
CA ALA A 252 -9.20 -6.49 47.81
C ALA A 252 -10.33 -6.68 46.78
N GLU A 253 -11.57 -6.74 47.27
CA GLU A 253 -12.77 -6.72 46.44
C GLU A 253 -12.83 -5.45 45.59
N ASP A 254 -13.22 -5.59 44.32
CA ASP A 254 -13.21 -4.55 43.30
C ASP A 254 -11.82 -3.91 43.03
N GLY A 255 -10.74 -4.50 43.55
CA GLY A 255 -9.36 -4.08 43.30
C GLY A 255 -8.76 -4.72 42.05
N ILE A 256 -7.53 -4.29 41.67
CA ILE A 256 -6.80 -4.80 40.49
C ILE A 256 -6.64 -6.33 40.49
N GLY A 257 -6.60 -6.98 41.65
CA GLY A 257 -6.50 -8.43 41.77
C GLY A 257 -7.83 -9.17 41.83
N ASP A 258 -8.97 -8.49 41.70
CA ASP A 258 -10.29 -9.12 41.62
C ASP A 258 -10.62 -9.47 40.16
N PRO A 259 -10.87 -10.75 39.82
CA PRO A 259 -11.19 -11.17 38.46
C PRO A 259 -12.39 -10.46 37.82
N GLN A 260 -13.32 -9.92 38.61
CA GLN A 260 -14.46 -9.15 38.10
C GLN A 260 -14.06 -7.81 37.47
N THR A 261 -12.88 -7.30 37.81
CA THR A 261 -12.37 -6.01 37.32
C THR A 261 -11.42 -6.15 36.13
N TRP A 262 -11.00 -7.38 35.82
CA TRP A 262 -10.01 -7.63 34.79
C TRP A 262 -10.57 -7.33 33.41
N THR A 263 -9.83 -6.48 32.68
CA THR A 263 -10.02 -6.22 31.26
C THR A 263 -8.65 -6.28 30.62
N TYR A 264 -8.54 -6.78 29.39
CA TYR A 264 -7.24 -6.88 28.72
C TYR A 264 -6.61 -5.50 28.43
N ALA A 265 -7.41 -4.43 28.46
CA ALA A 265 -6.98 -3.07 28.13
C ALA A 265 -6.30 -2.32 29.30
N ASN A 266 -6.39 -2.80 30.54
CA ASN A 266 -5.90 -2.07 31.71
C ASN A 266 -5.12 -2.93 32.72
N ASN A 267 -3.89 -2.50 33.02
CA ASN A 267 -3.17 -2.80 34.26
C ASN A 267 -3.36 -1.67 35.31
N LEU A 268 -4.41 -0.86 35.19
CA LEU A 268 -4.73 0.29 36.05
C LEU A 268 -6.23 0.32 36.41
N PRO A 269 -6.59 0.81 37.61
CA PRO A 269 -7.99 0.89 38.02
C PRO A 269 -8.77 1.85 37.12
N PRO A 270 -10.00 1.52 36.71
CA PRO A 270 -10.77 2.37 35.82
C PRO A 270 -11.14 3.67 36.53
N ARG A 271 -10.54 4.81 36.11
CA ARG A 271 -10.99 6.15 36.52
C ARG A 271 -12.27 6.58 35.81
N ASN A 272 -12.60 5.96 34.67
CA ASN A 272 -13.74 6.31 33.82
C ASN A 272 -14.66 5.09 33.67
N LYS A 273 -15.88 5.19 34.22
CA LYS A 273 -16.89 4.13 34.17
C LYS A 273 -17.39 3.83 32.75
N GLU A 274 -17.44 4.81 31.86
CA GLU A 274 -17.88 4.62 30.47
C GLU A 274 -16.85 3.82 29.66
N LEU A 275 -15.56 4.11 29.83
CA LEU A 275 -14.48 3.35 29.21
C LEU A 275 -14.43 1.91 29.73
N TYR A 276 -14.64 1.72 31.03
CA TYR A 276 -14.74 0.39 31.64
C TYR A 276 -15.95 -0.37 31.10
N SER A 277 -17.13 0.27 30.97
CA SER A 277 -18.31 -0.35 30.36
C SER A 277 -18.07 -0.72 28.89
N PHE A 278 -17.42 0.13 28.09
CA PHE A 278 -17.04 -0.18 26.72
C PHE A 278 -16.08 -1.38 26.62
N LEU A 279 -15.04 -1.41 27.45
CA LEU A 279 -14.07 -2.52 27.50
C LEU A 279 -14.71 -3.81 28.02
N LYS A 280 -15.64 -3.71 28.98
CA LYS A 280 -16.43 -4.83 29.50
C LYS A 280 -17.40 -5.39 28.47
N ILE A 281 -17.99 -4.54 27.62
CA ILE A 281 -18.77 -4.97 26.46
C ILE A 281 -17.90 -5.77 25.48
N GLN A 282 -16.61 -5.44 25.36
CA GLN A 282 -15.65 -6.18 24.52
C GLN A 282 -15.07 -7.45 25.17
N THR A 283 -15.18 -7.66 26.48
CA THR A 283 -14.77 -8.92 27.12
C THR A 283 -15.92 -9.92 27.26
N GLY A 284 -17.15 -9.54 26.90
CA GLY A 284 -18.35 -10.39 26.99
C GLY A 284 -18.78 -10.69 28.43
N ALA A 285 -20.04 -11.11 28.62
CA ALA A 285 -20.60 -11.51 29.91
C ALA A 285 -20.25 -12.98 30.30
N GLY A 286 -19.13 -13.50 29.80
CA GLY A 286 -18.84 -14.93 29.72
C GLY A 286 -19.44 -15.54 28.44
N ASN A 287 -18.60 -16.18 27.62
CA ASN A 287 -18.98 -16.74 26.32
C ASN A 287 -18.74 -18.27 26.32
N PRO A 288 -19.64 -19.09 25.72
CA PRO A 288 -19.48 -20.54 25.62
C PRO A 288 -18.31 -21.05 24.75
N PHE A 289 -17.55 -20.18 24.07
CA PHE A 289 -16.47 -20.62 23.17
C PHE A 289 -15.46 -21.57 23.83
N SER A 290 -15.06 -21.31 25.08
CA SER A 290 -14.08 -22.17 25.77
C SER A 290 -14.57 -23.61 25.88
N ALA A 291 -15.83 -23.84 26.31
CA ALA A 291 -16.40 -25.18 26.39
C ALA A 291 -16.47 -25.87 25.01
N TRP A 292 -16.92 -25.14 23.99
CA TRP A 292 -17.03 -25.71 22.63
C TRP A 292 -15.66 -26.01 22.02
N VAL A 293 -14.63 -25.21 22.29
CA VAL A 293 -13.26 -25.46 21.83
C VAL A 293 -12.70 -26.71 22.52
N HIS A 294 -12.91 -26.87 23.83
CA HIS A 294 -12.55 -28.11 24.53
C HIS A 294 -13.26 -29.33 23.96
N GLU A 295 -14.56 -29.23 23.67
CA GLU A 295 -15.32 -30.32 23.01
C GLU A 295 -14.77 -30.63 21.60
N ILE A 296 -14.34 -29.63 20.84
CA ILE A 296 -13.69 -29.83 19.53
C ILE A 296 -12.35 -30.54 19.68
N ILE A 297 -11.52 -30.14 20.66
CA ILE A 297 -10.23 -30.76 20.93
C ILE A 297 -10.45 -32.23 21.33
N GLU A 298 -11.31 -32.49 22.31
CA GLU A 298 -11.63 -33.84 22.77
C GLU A 298 -12.17 -34.71 21.63
N ALA A 299 -13.09 -34.20 20.82
CA ALA A 299 -13.63 -34.93 19.67
C ALA A 299 -12.55 -35.18 18.61
N ARG A 300 -11.64 -34.23 18.38
CA ARG A 300 -10.56 -34.39 17.39
C ARG A 300 -9.54 -35.43 17.83
N GLU A 301 -9.09 -35.37 19.09
CA GLU A 301 -8.11 -36.31 19.67
C GLU A 301 -8.68 -37.73 19.82
N ASN A 302 -9.99 -37.86 20.01
CA ASN A 302 -10.67 -39.16 20.04
C ASN A 302 -11.19 -39.64 18.66
N LEU A 303 -10.82 -38.96 17.56
CA LEU A 303 -11.19 -39.31 16.18
C LEU A 303 -12.71 -39.33 15.90
N GLN A 304 -13.48 -38.44 16.54
CA GLN A 304 -14.94 -38.31 16.44
C GLN A 304 -15.34 -37.12 15.55
N GLU A 305 -15.00 -37.19 14.26
CA GLU A 305 -15.17 -36.08 13.30
C GLU A 305 -16.63 -35.61 13.15
N GLU A 306 -17.59 -36.52 13.29
CA GLU A 306 -19.02 -36.24 13.21
C GLU A 306 -19.51 -35.26 14.29
N ARG A 307 -18.79 -35.16 15.42
CA ARG A 307 -19.09 -34.21 16.50
C ARG A 307 -18.53 -32.80 16.24
N ILE A 308 -17.52 -32.67 15.37
CA ILE A 308 -16.76 -31.42 15.19
C ILE A 308 -17.52 -30.41 14.32
N LEU A 309 -18.06 -30.83 13.18
CA LEU A 309 -18.72 -29.92 12.22
C LEU A 309 -19.91 -29.15 12.82
N PRO A 310 -20.81 -29.77 13.63
CA PRO A 310 -21.88 -29.04 14.31
C PRO A 310 -21.37 -27.97 15.29
N LEU A 311 -20.28 -28.26 16.02
CA LEU A 311 -19.68 -27.32 16.96
C LEU A 311 -19.08 -26.11 16.23
N ILE A 312 -18.36 -26.34 15.13
CA ILE A 312 -17.82 -25.25 14.30
C ILE A 312 -18.93 -24.40 13.70
N ALA A 313 -20.01 -25.00 13.20
CA ALA A 313 -21.16 -24.27 12.68
C ALA A 313 -21.77 -23.35 13.75
N ARG A 314 -21.91 -23.86 14.98
CA ARG A 314 -22.41 -23.10 16.13
C ARG A 314 -21.47 -21.94 16.51
N ILE A 315 -20.15 -22.17 16.51
CA ILE A 315 -19.16 -21.11 16.75
C ILE A 315 -19.28 -20.03 15.68
N ARG A 316 -19.30 -20.40 14.39
CA ARG A 316 -19.36 -19.44 13.27
C ARG A 316 -20.64 -18.59 13.30
N GLN A 317 -21.79 -19.20 13.61
CA GLN A 317 -23.04 -18.46 13.81
C GLN A 317 -22.86 -17.42 14.92
N LYS A 318 -22.27 -17.81 16.05
CA LYS A 318 -22.07 -16.91 17.18
C LYS A 318 -21.06 -15.80 16.90
N GLU A 319 -20.00 -16.07 16.15
CA GLU A 319 -19.05 -15.05 15.68
C GLU A 319 -19.73 -13.98 14.82
N GLN A 320 -20.68 -14.38 13.97
CA GLN A 320 -21.49 -13.46 13.17
C GLN A 320 -22.46 -12.64 14.03
N GLU A 321 -23.19 -13.29 14.95
CA GLU A 321 -24.13 -12.62 15.87
C GLU A 321 -23.47 -11.48 16.67
N ILE A 322 -22.22 -11.67 17.10
CA ILE A 322 -21.48 -10.69 17.92
C ILE A 322 -20.54 -9.80 17.11
N ASN A 323 -20.48 -9.99 15.79
CA ASN A 323 -19.61 -9.26 14.87
C ASN A 323 -18.13 -9.21 15.33
N LEU A 324 -17.61 -10.39 15.70
CA LEU A 324 -16.30 -10.54 16.34
C LEU A 324 -15.16 -9.91 15.52
N ARG A 325 -15.16 -10.10 14.20
CA ARG A 325 -14.13 -9.54 13.31
C ARG A 325 -14.07 -8.03 13.36
N GLN A 326 -15.22 -7.34 13.42
CA GLN A 326 -15.26 -5.89 13.53
C GLN A 326 -14.73 -5.43 14.90
N LEU A 327 -15.09 -6.11 15.98
CA LEU A 327 -14.59 -5.82 17.32
C LEU A 327 -13.06 -5.93 17.40
N ILE A 328 -12.49 -7.00 16.86
CA ILE A 328 -11.04 -7.22 16.83
C ILE A 328 -10.33 -6.14 16.00
N ARG A 329 -10.90 -5.74 14.86
CA ARG A 329 -10.36 -4.64 14.04
C ARG A 329 -10.39 -3.30 14.78
N MET A 330 -11.47 -3.00 15.49
CA MET A 330 -11.59 -1.78 16.31
C MET A 330 -10.58 -1.78 17.46
N ASP A 331 -10.42 -2.92 18.14
CA ASP A 331 -9.45 -3.09 19.22
C ASP A 331 -8.01 -2.93 18.73
N ALA A 332 -7.65 -3.58 17.62
CA ALA A 332 -6.33 -3.44 17.00
C ALA A 332 -6.03 -1.99 16.59
N ARG A 333 -7.01 -1.28 16.01
CA ARG A 333 -6.87 0.14 15.66
C ARG A 333 -6.63 1.00 16.90
N TRP A 334 -7.36 0.76 17.98
CA TRP A 334 -7.13 1.44 19.25
C TRP A 334 -5.74 1.14 19.82
N ALA A 335 -5.30 -0.11 19.77
CA ALA A 335 -3.99 -0.55 20.23
C ALA A 335 -2.87 0.16 19.45
N GLU A 336 -2.96 0.21 18.13
CA GLU A 336 -2.00 0.89 17.25
C GLU A 336 -1.86 2.37 17.62
N GLU A 337 -2.97 3.09 17.78
CA GLU A 337 -2.98 4.50 18.21
C GLU A 337 -2.28 4.71 19.55
N LYS A 338 -2.52 3.82 20.53
CA LYS A 338 -1.89 3.91 21.85
C LYS A 338 -0.41 3.53 21.85
N LEU A 339 0.04 2.75 20.88
CA LEU A 339 1.44 2.30 20.77
C LEU A 339 2.31 3.25 19.93
N LYS A 340 1.73 4.23 19.22
CA LYS A 340 2.48 5.24 18.43
C LYS A 340 3.73 5.82 19.09
N PRO A 341 3.74 6.25 20.38
CA PRO A 341 4.96 6.79 20.99
C PRO A 341 6.10 5.77 21.08
N LEU A 342 5.76 4.50 21.36
CA LEU A 342 6.74 3.41 21.38
C LEU A 342 7.18 3.04 19.96
N LYS A 343 6.28 3.05 18.97
CA LYS A 343 6.63 2.88 17.55
C LYS A 343 7.72 3.86 17.11
N ARG A 344 7.55 5.13 17.51
CA ARG A 344 8.53 6.18 17.22
C ARG A 344 9.90 5.91 17.82
N LEU A 345 9.95 5.43 19.08
CA LEU A 345 11.21 5.03 19.71
C LEU A 345 11.87 3.89 18.93
N VAL A 346 11.11 2.86 18.57
CA VAL A 346 11.60 1.71 17.80
C VAL A 346 12.17 2.13 16.44
N ASN A 347 11.49 3.05 15.75
CA ASN A 347 11.99 3.60 14.49
C ASN A 347 13.34 4.28 14.68
N VAL A 348 13.48 5.17 15.70
CA VAL A 348 14.76 5.83 16.01
C VAL A 348 15.87 4.82 16.30
N LEU A 349 15.59 3.81 17.12
CA LEU A 349 16.58 2.78 17.45
C LEU A 349 17.00 1.99 16.21
N SER A 350 16.02 1.52 15.43
CA SER A 350 16.29 0.73 14.24
C SER A 350 17.11 1.53 13.22
N THR A 351 16.74 2.80 12.98
CA THR A 351 17.52 3.70 12.13
C THR A 351 18.93 3.92 12.66
N SER A 352 19.11 4.15 13.97
CA SER A 352 20.44 4.33 14.57
C SER A 352 21.34 3.11 14.39
N ILE A 353 20.79 1.90 14.51
CA ILE A 353 21.54 0.66 14.26
C ILE A 353 21.91 0.56 12.78
N SER A 354 20.95 0.80 11.89
CA SER A 354 21.16 0.74 10.44
C SER A 354 22.17 1.76 9.93
N THR A 355 22.18 2.99 10.46
CA THR A 355 23.16 4.02 10.07
C THR A 355 24.57 3.65 10.50
N ARG A 356 24.78 3.14 11.73
CA ARG A 356 26.10 2.65 12.17
C ARG A 356 26.59 1.51 11.30
N GLU A 357 25.73 0.51 11.12
CA GLU A 357 26.06 -0.66 10.32
C GLU A 357 26.45 -0.25 8.89
N LEU A 358 25.70 0.67 8.28
CA LEU A 358 26.05 1.19 6.95
C LEU A 358 27.38 1.94 6.98
N ALA A 359 27.63 2.80 7.98
CA ALA A 359 28.88 3.53 8.10
C ALA A 359 30.08 2.59 8.24
N ASP A 360 29.97 1.53 9.05
CA ASP A 360 31.02 0.54 9.23
C ASP A 360 31.28 -0.25 7.94
N ARG A 361 30.24 -0.61 7.20
CA ARG A 361 30.36 -1.25 5.88
C ARG A 361 31.06 -0.37 4.86
N LEU A 362 30.70 0.92 4.79
CA LEU A 362 31.33 1.88 3.88
C LEU A 362 32.81 2.09 4.22
N ARG A 363 33.17 2.15 5.51
CA ARG A 363 34.59 2.23 5.94
C ARG A 363 35.42 1.01 5.58
N ASN A 364 34.76 -0.13 5.40
CA ASN A 364 35.39 -1.38 4.99
C ASN A 364 35.32 -1.60 3.46
N ASP A 365 34.95 -0.58 2.68
CA ASP A 365 34.79 -0.63 1.22
C ASP A 365 33.84 -1.74 0.73
N GLU A 366 32.84 -2.12 1.54
CA GLU A 366 31.85 -3.12 1.16
C GLU A 366 30.91 -2.61 0.06
N ARG A 367 30.71 -3.41 -0.99
CA ARG A 367 29.79 -3.09 -2.08
C ARG A 367 28.34 -3.31 -1.65
N LEU A 368 27.55 -2.24 -1.60
CA LEU A 368 26.15 -2.31 -1.15
C LEU A 368 25.27 -3.24 -2.01
N TYR A 369 25.56 -3.37 -3.31
CA TYR A 369 24.76 -4.22 -4.21
C TYR A 369 24.96 -5.72 -3.99
N GLU A 370 25.99 -6.16 -3.28
CA GLU A 370 26.13 -7.57 -2.91
C GLU A 370 25.08 -7.94 -1.85
N HIS A 371 24.73 -6.98 -0.99
CA HIS A 371 23.80 -7.18 0.12
C HIS A 371 22.33 -7.23 -0.30
N ILE A 372 21.95 -6.65 -1.43
CA ILE A 372 20.55 -6.68 -1.91
C ILE A 372 20.07 -8.10 -2.23
N GLN A 373 21.00 -9.02 -2.48
CA GLN A 373 20.74 -10.43 -2.74
C GLN A 373 20.72 -11.28 -1.46
N HIS A 374 21.41 -10.85 -0.40
CA HIS A 374 21.62 -11.64 0.81
C HIS A 374 20.76 -11.16 1.99
N LYS A 375 19.85 -12.02 2.48
CA LYS A 375 18.96 -11.71 3.62
C LYS A 375 19.68 -11.21 4.86
N ARG A 376 20.87 -11.76 5.15
CA ARG A 376 21.66 -11.39 6.33
C ARG A 376 22.19 -9.96 6.25
N GLY A 377 22.55 -9.48 5.06
CA GLY A 377 22.98 -8.10 4.84
C GLY A 377 21.83 -7.09 4.99
N LEU A 378 20.60 -7.51 4.71
CA LEU A 378 19.40 -6.66 4.81
C LEU A 378 18.90 -6.45 6.25
N ASN A 379 19.04 -7.45 7.13
CA ASN A 379 18.39 -7.41 8.46
C ASN A 379 18.90 -6.27 9.37
N LEU A 380 20.19 -5.93 9.30
CA LEU A 380 20.76 -4.85 10.12
C LEU A 380 20.47 -3.45 9.56
N LEU A 381 20.07 -3.36 8.29
CA LEU A 381 19.77 -2.11 7.57
C LEU A 381 18.27 -1.79 7.50
N TYR A 382 17.44 -2.58 8.18
CA TYR A 382 15.97 -2.51 8.10
C TYR A 382 15.37 -1.20 8.65
N GLY A 383 16.11 -0.46 9.47
CA GLY A 383 15.71 0.85 9.98
C GLY A 383 15.36 1.85 8.87
N PHE A 384 16.04 1.78 7.73
CA PHE A 384 15.76 2.65 6.57
C PHE A 384 14.40 2.34 5.94
N SER A 385 14.03 1.05 5.84
CA SER A 385 12.72 0.63 5.35
C SER A 385 11.59 1.11 6.27
N PHE A 386 11.78 1.05 7.59
CA PHE A 386 10.79 1.58 8.54
C PHE A 386 10.62 3.09 8.43
N ARG A 387 11.73 3.84 8.33
CA ARG A 387 11.67 5.29 8.18
C ARG A 387 10.97 5.69 6.88
N LEU A 388 11.30 5.06 5.75
CA LEU A 388 10.61 5.30 4.47
C LEU A 388 9.12 4.93 4.52
N ARG A 389 8.76 3.79 5.10
CA ARG A 389 7.35 3.41 5.25
C ARG A 389 6.59 4.43 6.10
N GLU A 390 7.16 4.89 7.21
CA GLU A 390 6.51 5.91 8.06
C GLU A 390 6.34 7.25 7.33
N ARG A 391 7.29 7.64 6.47
CA ARG A 391 7.17 8.81 5.57
C ARG A 391 5.96 8.67 4.65
N ILE A 392 5.84 7.51 3.99
CA ILE A 392 4.74 7.19 3.07
C ILE A 392 3.40 7.20 3.81
N GLU A 393 3.32 6.54 4.97
CA GLU A 393 2.10 6.52 5.80
C GLU A 393 1.70 7.92 6.28
N THR A 394 2.67 8.74 6.65
CA THR A 394 2.41 10.12 7.10
C THR A 394 1.81 10.96 5.99
N LEU A 395 2.39 10.88 4.78
CA LEU A 395 1.89 11.59 3.61
C LEU A 395 0.52 11.07 3.18
N ALA A 396 0.33 9.74 3.20
CA ALA A 396 -0.94 9.09 2.91
C ALA A 396 -2.05 9.55 3.86
N ARG A 397 -1.79 9.58 5.17
CA ARG A 397 -2.75 10.02 6.19
C ARG A 397 -3.18 11.47 6.00
N ILE A 398 -2.26 12.36 5.65
CA ILE A 398 -2.54 13.79 5.40
C ILE A 398 -3.38 13.97 4.14
N SER A 399 -3.19 13.09 3.17
CA SER A 399 -3.88 13.09 1.89
C SER A 399 -5.30 12.51 1.95
N ARG A 400 -5.79 12.08 3.13
CA ARG A 400 -7.12 11.46 3.24
C ARG A 400 -8.25 12.50 3.26
N ASN A 401 -9.31 12.23 2.51
CA ASN A 401 -10.57 12.96 2.59
C ASN A 401 -11.41 12.55 3.82
N GLU A 402 -12.64 13.05 3.93
CA GLU A 402 -13.54 12.76 5.07
C GLU A 402 -14.01 11.30 5.09
N GLN A 403 -14.06 10.66 3.92
CA GLN A 403 -14.39 9.26 3.70
C GLN A 403 -13.21 8.33 4.03
N GLY A 404 -12.00 8.89 4.22
CA GLY A 404 -10.78 8.16 4.54
C GLY A 404 -10.00 7.66 3.33
N GLU A 405 -10.41 8.05 2.12
CA GLU A 405 -9.78 7.73 0.84
C GLU A 405 -8.61 8.69 0.58
N ILE A 406 -7.54 8.22 -0.08
CA ILE A 406 -6.42 9.09 -0.46
C ILE A 406 -6.83 9.89 -1.70
N ASP A 407 -6.91 11.21 -1.55
CA ASP A 407 -7.34 12.14 -2.59
C ASP A 407 -6.49 13.42 -2.50
N ALA A 408 -5.33 13.39 -3.16
CA ALA A 408 -4.41 14.51 -3.28
C ALA A 408 -4.19 14.87 -4.75
N ALA A 409 -5.26 15.04 -5.52
CA ALA A 409 -5.19 15.60 -6.87
C ALA A 409 -4.41 16.93 -6.88
N ALA A 410 -3.66 17.18 -7.96
CA ALA A 410 -2.72 18.30 -8.03
C ALA A 410 -3.38 19.63 -7.63
N LEU A 411 -2.72 20.39 -6.74
CA LEU A 411 -3.17 21.70 -6.25
C LEU A 411 -4.54 21.73 -5.53
N ASN A 412 -5.14 20.56 -5.23
CA ASN A 412 -6.30 20.48 -4.34
C ASN A 412 -5.87 20.79 -2.88
N PRO A 413 -6.82 21.02 -1.94
CA PRO A 413 -6.47 21.35 -0.56
C PRO A 413 -5.61 20.28 0.16
N ARG A 414 -5.79 19.00 -0.17
CA ARG A 414 -5.05 17.89 0.44
C ARG A 414 -3.65 17.76 -0.15
N TYR A 415 -3.48 17.97 -1.45
CA TYR A 415 -2.19 18.11 -2.11
C TYR A 415 -1.39 19.24 -1.46
N ILE A 416 -1.97 20.41 -1.23
CA ILE A 416 -1.27 21.52 -0.55
C ILE A 416 -0.76 21.11 0.84
N GLN A 417 -1.56 20.35 1.61
CA GLN A 417 -1.13 19.82 2.91
C GLN A 417 0.00 18.78 2.75
N ALA A 418 -0.10 17.91 1.75
CA ALA A 418 0.91 16.93 1.41
C ALA A 418 2.23 17.60 0.96
N THR A 419 2.17 18.67 0.16
CA THR A 419 3.32 19.49 -0.25
C THR A 419 4.02 20.10 0.97
N ILE A 420 3.27 20.70 1.90
CA ILE A 420 3.85 21.27 3.13
C ILE A 420 4.51 20.19 3.98
N GLU A 421 3.89 19.00 4.09
CA GLU A 421 4.51 17.88 4.80
C GLU A 421 5.76 17.36 4.08
N CYS A 422 5.74 17.27 2.75
CA CYS A 422 6.89 16.87 1.94
C CYS A 422 8.08 17.82 2.17
N ILE A 423 7.84 19.14 2.22
CA ILE A 423 8.89 20.13 2.54
C ILE A 423 9.49 19.86 3.93
N LYS A 424 8.68 19.55 4.96
CA LYS A 424 9.22 19.19 6.28
C LYS A 424 10.07 17.93 6.23
N GLN A 425 9.62 16.94 5.46
CA GLN A 425 10.32 15.68 5.32
C GLN A 425 11.66 15.84 4.58
N MET A 426 11.72 16.72 3.58
CA MET A 426 12.94 17.13 2.89
C MET A 426 13.90 17.87 3.84
N ASP A 427 13.37 18.84 4.60
CA ASP A 427 14.13 19.61 5.58
C ASP A 427 14.77 18.72 6.67
N GLN A 428 14.00 17.73 7.17
CA GLN A 428 14.51 16.72 8.10
C GLN A 428 15.60 15.83 7.50
N ALA A 429 15.64 15.69 6.17
CA ALA A 429 16.66 14.94 5.45
C ALA A 429 17.89 15.79 5.09
N GLY A 430 17.97 17.04 5.57
CA GLY A 430 19.06 17.96 5.28
C GLY A 430 18.99 18.65 3.92
N LEU A 431 17.87 18.50 3.18
CA LEU A 431 17.69 19.11 1.86
C LEU A 431 17.31 20.59 1.99
N GLN A 432 17.94 21.41 1.15
CA GLN A 432 17.61 22.83 0.95
C GLN A 432 16.54 22.92 -0.14
N VAL A 433 15.34 23.34 0.24
CA VAL A 433 14.15 23.19 -0.61
C VAL A 433 13.82 24.47 -1.36
N PHE A 434 13.66 24.35 -2.67
CA PHE A 434 13.18 25.36 -3.59
C PHE A 434 11.78 25.00 -4.10
N VAL A 435 11.02 26.02 -4.50
CA VAL A 435 9.78 25.90 -5.26
C VAL A 435 9.93 26.65 -6.59
N ASP A 436 9.54 26.00 -7.68
CA ASP A 436 9.63 26.59 -9.02
C ASP A 436 8.33 27.31 -9.43
N ARG A 437 8.36 27.94 -10.59
CA ARG A 437 7.25 28.73 -11.14
C ARG A 437 6.02 27.93 -11.54
N VAL A 438 6.07 26.60 -11.61
CA VAL A 438 4.90 25.74 -11.89
C VAL A 438 4.43 24.98 -10.66
N GLY A 439 5.19 25.03 -9.56
CA GLY A 439 4.83 24.44 -8.28
C GLY A 439 5.57 23.14 -7.96
N ASN A 440 6.60 22.77 -8.73
CA ASN A 440 7.48 21.67 -8.38
C ASN A 440 8.28 22.03 -7.11
N LEU A 441 8.64 21.01 -6.33
CA LEU A 441 9.61 21.16 -5.24
C LEU A 441 10.95 20.55 -5.66
N HIS A 442 12.05 21.23 -5.32
CA HIS A 442 13.40 20.73 -5.54
C HIS A 442 14.21 20.84 -4.26
N GLY A 443 14.56 19.71 -3.65
CA GLY A 443 15.42 19.66 -2.46
C GLY A 443 16.85 19.32 -2.86
N LEU A 444 17.80 20.24 -2.67
CA LEU A 444 19.22 20.00 -2.94
C LEU A 444 19.95 19.64 -1.65
N LEU A 445 20.75 18.58 -1.66
CA LEU A 445 21.55 18.19 -0.51
C LEU A 445 22.85 19.00 -0.47
N VAL A 446 22.75 20.25 0.00
CA VAL A 446 23.86 21.22 0.12
C VAL A 446 23.75 21.98 1.45
N ASP A 447 24.81 22.69 1.84
CA ASP A 447 24.75 23.53 3.03
C ASP A 447 23.95 24.82 2.77
N GLU A 448 23.54 25.48 3.84
CA GLU A 448 22.70 26.67 3.77
C GLU A 448 23.38 27.83 3.03
N ALA A 449 24.70 27.99 3.19
CA ALA A 449 25.46 29.04 2.52
C ALA A 449 25.49 28.84 1.00
N THR A 450 25.69 27.59 0.56
CA THR A 450 25.66 27.19 -0.84
C THR A 450 24.26 27.37 -1.41
N ALA A 451 23.21 26.94 -0.71
CA ALA A 451 21.83 27.12 -1.18
C ALA A 451 21.45 28.58 -1.40
N ARG A 452 21.85 29.49 -0.49
CA ARG A 452 21.66 30.94 -0.67
C ARG A 452 22.38 31.45 -1.91
N ARG A 453 23.63 31.03 -2.12
CA ARG A 453 24.38 31.40 -3.33
C ARG A 453 23.71 30.88 -4.61
N LEU A 454 23.20 29.65 -4.62
CA LEU A 454 22.49 29.08 -5.76
C LEU A 454 21.18 29.83 -6.06
N HIS A 455 20.50 30.34 -5.03
CA HIS A 455 19.33 31.19 -5.19
C HIS A 455 19.66 32.51 -5.89
N ASP A 456 20.75 33.16 -5.46
CA ASP A 456 21.17 34.45 -5.99
C ASP A 456 21.85 34.33 -7.39
N GLU A 457 22.37 33.15 -7.73
CA GLU A 457 23.07 32.86 -8.98
C GLU A 457 22.39 31.72 -9.79
N PRO A 458 21.27 31.97 -10.53
CA PRO A 458 20.54 30.92 -11.28
C PRO A 458 21.39 30.13 -12.29
N ARG A 459 22.43 30.76 -12.86
CA ARG A 459 23.39 30.07 -13.75
C ARG A 459 24.17 28.99 -13.01
N LEU A 460 24.58 29.25 -11.77
CA LEU A 460 25.28 28.29 -10.93
C LEU A 460 24.35 27.16 -10.50
N LEU A 461 23.09 27.48 -10.17
CA LEU A 461 22.07 26.47 -9.92
C LEU A 461 21.93 25.50 -11.09
N ARG A 462 21.83 26.03 -12.32
CA ARG A 462 21.76 25.22 -13.53
C ARG A 462 23.00 24.35 -13.75
N GLU A 463 24.18 24.85 -13.45
CA GLU A 463 25.44 24.09 -13.55
C GLU A 463 25.45 22.93 -12.54
N VAL A 464 25.14 23.22 -11.27
CA VAL A 464 25.15 22.24 -10.19
C VAL A 464 24.06 21.18 -10.38
N ALA A 465 22.84 21.60 -10.71
CA ALA A 465 21.73 20.68 -11.00
C ALA A 465 22.01 19.87 -12.27
N GLY A 466 22.48 20.51 -13.34
CA GLY A 466 22.78 19.86 -14.62
C GLY A 466 23.89 18.80 -14.57
N ALA A 467 24.77 18.86 -13.56
CA ALA A 467 25.77 17.83 -13.30
C ALA A 467 25.37 16.87 -12.17
N GLY A 468 24.27 17.16 -11.46
CA GLY A 468 23.79 16.40 -10.31
C GLY A 468 22.91 15.21 -10.67
N ILE A 469 22.75 14.29 -9.72
CA ILE A 469 21.79 13.18 -9.81
C ILE A 469 20.47 13.61 -9.18
N CYS A 470 19.37 13.47 -9.93
CA CYS A 470 18.02 13.79 -9.47
C CYS A 470 17.23 12.52 -9.19
N HIS A 471 16.88 12.29 -7.93
CA HIS A 471 15.82 11.34 -7.59
C HIS A 471 14.48 12.06 -7.70
N HIS A 472 13.51 11.50 -8.41
CA HIS A 472 12.23 12.20 -8.57
C HIS A 472 11.05 11.24 -8.73
N SER A 473 9.86 11.82 -8.60
CA SER A 473 8.56 11.36 -9.11
C SER A 473 7.52 12.42 -8.72
N HIS A 474 6.27 12.03 -8.46
CA HIS A 474 5.16 12.89 -8.05
C HIS A 474 4.61 12.55 -6.66
N ILE A 475 3.77 13.43 -6.10
CA ILE A 475 2.99 13.16 -4.87
C ILE A 475 1.49 13.36 -5.04
N ASP A 476 1.07 13.97 -6.17
CA ASP A 476 -0.34 14.01 -6.54
C ASP A 476 -0.84 12.62 -6.86
N THR A 477 -2.15 12.45 -6.72
CA THR A 477 -2.82 11.18 -6.90
C THR A 477 -4.11 11.36 -7.67
N VAL A 478 -4.56 10.28 -8.30
CA VAL A 478 -5.99 10.13 -8.63
C VAL A 478 -6.86 10.07 -7.37
N GLN A 479 -8.19 10.05 -7.55
CA GLN A 479 -9.17 9.83 -6.48
C GLN A 479 -9.12 8.39 -5.98
N ASP A 480 -9.23 8.19 -4.66
CA ASP A 480 -9.14 6.89 -3.98
C ASP A 480 -7.89 6.09 -4.37
N ALA A 481 -6.74 6.77 -4.34
CA ALA A 481 -5.48 6.20 -4.78
C ALA A 481 -4.81 5.27 -3.73
N GLY A 482 -3.84 4.50 -4.20
CA GLY A 482 -2.87 3.85 -3.34
C GLY A 482 -1.94 4.86 -2.65
N LYS A 483 -1.15 4.39 -1.69
CA LYS A 483 -0.18 5.24 -0.95
C LYS A 483 1.21 5.31 -1.59
N TYR A 484 1.50 4.49 -2.59
CA TYR A 484 2.85 4.29 -3.14
C TYR A 484 3.08 4.96 -4.50
N ASP A 485 2.03 5.08 -5.32
CA ASP A 485 2.10 5.65 -6.66
C ASP A 485 2.69 7.07 -6.62
N GLY A 486 3.75 7.31 -7.40
CA GLY A 486 4.64 8.48 -7.32
C GLY A 486 5.44 8.65 -6.02
N ARG A 487 4.74 8.59 -4.87
CA ARG A 487 5.25 8.88 -3.53
C ARG A 487 6.43 7.99 -3.14
N LEU A 488 6.47 6.75 -3.62
CA LEU A 488 7.62 5.86 -3.43
C LEU A 488 8.90 6.49 -3.99
N GLY A 489 8.85 7.06 -5.20
CA GLY A 489 9.99 7.69 -5.85
C GLY A 489 10.48 8.92 -5.08
N VAL A 490 9.57 9.84 -4.78
CA VAL A 490 9.89 11.05 -4.02
C VAL A 490 10.45 10.73 -2.64
N LEU A 491 9.72 9.94 -1.85
CA LEU A 491 10.09 9.69 -0.46
C LEU A 491 11.32 8.79 -0.34
N SER A 492 11.57 7.91 -1.33
CA SER A 492 12.83 7.15 -1.38
C SER A 492 14.02 8.04 -1.70
N GLY A 493 13.89 9.02 -2.60
CA GLY A 493 14.90 10.05 -2.84
C GLY A 493 15.22 10.85 -1.57
N ILE A 494 14.18 11.26 -0.83
CA ILE A 494 14.34 11.92 0.48
C ILE A 494 15.06 10.99 1.47
N GLU A 495 14.72 9.69 1.50
CA GLU A 495 15.38 8.73 2.39
C GLU A 495 16.86 8.55 2.05
N VAL A 496 17.21 8.50 0.76
CA VAL A 496 18.62 8.47 0.31
C VAL A 496 19.35 9.72 0.80
N ALA A 497 18.78 10.90 0.57
CA ALA A 497 19.34 12.16 1.05
C ALA A 497 19.54 12.17 2.57
N HIS A 498 18.56 11.66 3.33
CA HIS A 498 18.63 11.58 4.79
C HIS A 498 19.73 10.62 5.25
N ILE A 499 19.87 9.45 4.61
CA ILE A 499 20.94 8.49 4.91
C ILE A 499 22.30 9.17 4.72
N LEU A 500 22.51 9.84 3.58
CA LEU A 500 23.76 10.55 3.32
C LEU A 500 24.00 11.68 4.32
N HIS A 501 22.95 12.46 4.65
CA HIS A 501 23.02 13.50 5.66
C HIS A 501 23.43 12.94 7.03
N ASP A 502 22.84 11.84 7.48
CA ASP A 502 23.17 11.19 8.76
C ASP A 502 24.61 10.64 8.75
N LEU A 503 25.05 10.01 7.64
CA LEU A 503 26.41 9.50 7.50
C LEU A 503 27.45 10.62 7.60
N GLN A 504 27.22 11.73 6.91
CA GLN A 504 28.07 12.92 6.99
C GLN A 504 28.05 13.53 8.39
N ARG A 505 26.86 13.66 8.99
CA ARG A 505 26.65 14.33 10.28
C ARG A 505 27.27 13.57 11.45
N PHE A 506 27.19 12.24 11.47
CA PHE A 506 27.56 11.43 12.63
C PHE A 506 28.84 10.60 12.46
N PHE A 507 29.28 10.35 11.23
CA PHE A 507 30.43 9.47 10.96
C PHE A 507 31.54 10.13 10.16
N ASP A 508 31.36 11.40 9.78
CA ASP A 508 32.29 12.19 8.95
C ASP A 508 32.70 11.46 7.65
N LEU A 509 31.78 10.67 7.10
CA LEU A 509 31.99 9.99 5.83
C LEU A 509 31.73 10.97 4.69
N PRO A 510 32.70 11.15 3.76
CA PRO A 510 32.59 12.14 2.71
C PRO A 510 31.60 11.69 1.64
N THR A 511 30.50 12.42 1.42
CA THR A 511 29.76 12.55 0.13
C THR A 511 28.45 13.31 0.35
N VAL A 512 28.52 14.60 0.66
CA VAL A 512 27.31 15.46 0.66
C VAL A 512 27.59 16.87 0.18
N TYR A 513 28.66 17.50 0.66
CA TYR A 513 28.93 18.89 0.32
C TYR A 513 29.90 18.97 -0.85
N PRO A 514 29.57 19.71 -1.93
CA PRO A 514 30.36 19.71 -3.15
C PRO A 514 31.76 20.27 -2.90
N ALA A 515 32.73 19.38 -2.68
CA ALA A 515 34.13 19.65 -3.03
C ALA A 515 34.31 19.60 -4.57
N ARG A 516 33.32 19.06 -5.29
CA ARG A 516 33.27 18.83 -6.74
C ARG A 516 31.88 19.21 -7.30
N SER A 517 31.80 19.56 -8.59
CA SER A 517 30.65 20.20 -9.26
C SER A 517 29.33 19.41 -9.36
N ARG A 518 29.10 18.35 -8.57
CA ARG A 518 27.88 17.51 -8.64
C ARG A 518 27.12 17.53 -7.31
N ALA A 519 25.79 17.61 -7.37
CA ALA A 519 24.91 17.51 -6.20
C ALA A 519 23.92 16.35 -6.32
N LEU A 520 23.47 15.82 -5.18
CA LEU A 520 22.25 15.01 -5.12
C LEU A 520 21.08 15.94 -4.87
N PHE A 521 20.00 15.77 -5.63
CA PHE A 521 18.77 16.48 -5.35
C PHE A 521 17.53 15.62 -5.60
N VAL A 522 16.43 16.03 -4.98
CA VAL A 522 15.15 15.36 -5.05
C VAL A 522 14.12 16.30 -5.64
N SER A 523 13.47 15.90 -6.73
CA SER A 523 12.39 16.69 -7.35
C SER A 523 11.03 16.05 -7.11
N VAL A 524 10.05 16.89 -6.80
CA VAL A 524 8.63 16.52 -6.71
C VAL A 524 7.91 17.21 -7.83
N PHE A 525 7.59 16.45 -8.86
CA PHE A 525 6.84 16.98 -9.99
C PHE A 525 5.36 17.06 -9.65
N VAL A 526 4.73 18.15 -10.11
CA VAL A 526 3.30 18.39 -9.93
C VAL A 526 2.52 17.96 -11.17
N GLY A 527 1.40 17.28 -10.95
CA GLY A 527 0.38 17.03 -11.98
C GLY A 527 0.70 15.89 -12.92
N GLU A 528 1.53 14.94 -12.51
CA GLU A 528 1.84 13.74 -13.30
C GLU A 528 0.55 12.99 -13.68
N GLU A 529 -0.40 12.91 -12.73
CA GLU A 529 -1.67 12.18 -12.85
C GLU A 529 -2.69 12.86 -13.79
N MET A 530 -2.30 13.97 -14.43
CA MET A 530 -3.11 14.68 -15.43
C MET A 530 -4.50 15.14 -14.96
N THR A 531 -4.62 15.48 -13.67
CA THR A 531 -5.85 16.08 -13.12
C THR A 531 -6.17 17.46 -13.69
N PHE A 532 -5.14 18.18 -14.16
CA PHE A 532 -5.27 19.36 -14.99
C PHE A 532 -4.86 19.00 -16.42
N THR A 533 -5.59 19.52 -17.41
CA THR A 533 -5.29 19.31 -18.84
C THR A 533 -5.24 20.65 -19.57
N GLY A 534 -4.53 20.68 -20.68
CA GLY A 534 -4.44 21.84 -21.56
C GLY A 534 -3.76 21.46 -22.87
N GLN A 535 -4.04 22.21 -23.93
CA GLN A 535 -3.57 21.87 -25.27
C GLN A 535 -2.04 21.73 -25.31
N GLY A 536 -1.58 20.52 -25.67
CA GLY A 536 -0.15 20.22 -25.85
C GLY A 536 0.67 20.10 -24.57
N VAL A 537 0.06 20.02 -23.39
CA VAL A 537 0.77 19.87 -22.10
C VAL A 537 0.46 18.51 -21.48
N SER A 538 1.50 17.70 -21.22
CA SER A 538 1.41 16.41 -20.53
C SER A 538 2.42 16.37 -19.38
N MET A 539 1.98 15.97 -18.20
CA MET A 539 2.73 15.97 -16.93
C MET A 539 3.42 17.35 -16.72
N PRO A 540 2.65 18.40 -16.38
CA PRO A 540 3.09 19.79 -16.44
C PRO A 540 4.37 20.06 -15.65
N GLY A 541 4.56 19.43 -14.48
CA GLY A 541 5.76 19.58 -13.66
C GLY A 541 7.03 19.18 -14.41
N SER A 542 7.12 17.93 -14.87
CA SER A 542 8.29 17.44 -15.61
C SER A 542 8.41 18.04 -17.01
N ALA A 543 7.30 18.38 -17.68
CA ALA A 543 7.31 19.07 -18.96
C ALA A 543 7.94 20.47 -18.86
N ALA A 544 7.70 21.18 -17.75
CA ALA A 544 8.32 22.48 -17.50
C ALA A 544 9.83 22.34 -17.32
N VAL A 545 10.30 21.42 -16.47
CA VAL A 545 11.73 21.18 -16.25
C VAL A 545 12.44 20.73 -17.52
N ALA A 546 11.81 19.86 -18.30
CA ALA A 546 12.33 19.39 -19.59
C ALA A 546 12.34 20.48 -20.69
N GLY A 547 11.64 21.60 -20.49
CA GLY A 547 11.49 22.67 -21.48
C GLY A 547 10.48 22.37 -22.60
N HIS A 548 9.65 21.32 -22.47
CA HIS A 548 8.59 21.01 -23.43
C HIS A 548 7.39 21.94 -23.32
N SER A 549 7.16 22.52 -22.14
CA SER A 549 6.05 23.44 -21.90
C SER A 549 6.51 24.62 -21.05
N GLY A 550 6.22 25.83 -21.50
CA GLY A 550 6.46 27.04 -20.71
C GLY A 550 5.43 27.18 -19.58
N ALA A 551 5.83 27.86 -18.50
CA ALA A 551 4.95 28.11 -17.36
C ALA A 551 3.61 28.77 -17.76
N GLU A 552 3.64 29.69 -18.73
CA GLU A 552 2.44 30.37 -19.23
C GLU A 552 1.42 29.46 -19.94
N SER A 553 1.87 28.34 -20.53
CA SER A 553 0.96 27.34 -21.09
C SER A 553 0.32 26.52 -19.98
N ILE A 554 1.12 26.11 -18.99
CA ILE A 554 0.66 25.34 -17.82
C ILE A 554 -0.34 26.16 -16.99
N TYR A 555 -0.11 27.46 -16.84
CA TYR A 555 -1.01 28.38 -16.14
C TYR A 555 -2.44 28.43 -16.68
N ARG A 556 -2.63 28.09 -17.96
CA ARG A 556 -3.92 28.09 -18.66
C ARG A 556 -4.65 26.75 -18.59
N MET A 557 -4.00 25.71 -18.08
CA MET A 557 -4.64 24.40 -17.92
C MET A 557 -5.84 24.49 -16.97
N THR A 558 -6.81 23.62 -17.20
CA THR A 558 -8.02 23.50 -16.38
C THR A 558 -8.24 22.07 -15.90
N ASP A 559 -8.85 21.90 -14.73
CA ASP A 559 -9.33 20.60 -14.27
C ASP A 559 -10.77 20.33 -14.74
N HIS A 560 -11.30 19.15 -14.40
CA HIS A 560 -12.67 18.73 -14.72
C HIS A 560 -13.77 19.61 -14.10
N GLU A 561 -13.46 20.39 -13.05
CA GLU A 561 -14.36 21.35 -12.42
C GLU A 561 -14.24 22.77 -13.04
N GLY A 562 -13.39 22.94 -14.07
CA GLY A 562 -13.13 24.22 -14.72
C GLY A 562 -12.25 25.16 -13.90
N GLN A 563 -11.58 24.70 -12.83
CA GLN A 563 -10.61 25.51 -12.10
C GLN A 563 -9.37 25.75 -12.95
N VAL A 564 -8.82 26.95 -12.87
CA VAL A 564 -7.62 27.33 -13.64
C VAL A 564 -6.37 27.05 -12.82
N TYR A 565 -5.40 26.35 -13.40
CA TYR A 565 -4.14 25.93 -12.76
C TYR A 565 -3.45 27.09 -12.04
N ARG A 566 -3.26 28.23 -12.72
CA ARG A 566 -2.61 29.41 -12.14
C ARG A 566 -3.27 29.90 -10.85
N LYS A 567 -4.61 29.89 -10.79
CA LYS A 567 -5.34 30.33 -9.59
C LYS A 567 -5.07 29.38 -8.42
N ARG A 568 -5.08 28.07 -8.68
CA ARG A 568 -4.82 27.03 -7.67
C ARG A 568 -3.36 27.04 -7.20
N LEU A 569 -2.41 27.23 -8.12
CA LEU A 569 -0.98 27.39 -7.81
C LEU A 569 -0.76 28.56 -6.84
N LEU A 570 -1.37 29.71 -7.08
CA LEU A 570 -1.26 30.87 -6.19
C LEU A 570 -1.84 30.60 -4.79
N VAL A 571 -2.89 29.79 -4.68
CA VAL A 571 -3.41 29.34 -3.37
C VAL A 571 -2.39 28.48 -2.64
N MET A 572 -1.75 27.54 -3.35
CA MET A 572 -0.67 26.72 -2.80
C MET A 572 0.51 27.57 -2.33
N LEU A 573 1.05 28.45 -3.18
CA LEU A 573 2.20 29.29 -2.84
C LEU A 573 1.92 30.19 -1.62
N ARG A 574 0.70 30.74 -1.49
CA ARG A 574 0.29 31.49 -0.29
C ARG A 574 0.23 30.60 0.95
N ALA A 575 -0.23 29.36 0.84
CA ALA A 575 -0.27 28.41 1.95
C ALA A 575 1.14 28.02 2.41
N ILE A 576 2.04 27.77 1.46
CA ILE A 576 3.46 27.51 1.72
C ILE A 576 4.12 28.72 2.40
N GLY A 577 3.95 29.93 1.86
CA GLY A 577 4.50 31.15 2.47
C GLY A 577 3.99 31.40 3.90
N ARG A 578 2.70 31.11 4.18
CA ARG A 578 2.16 31.14 5.55
C ARG A 578 2.82 30.11 6.46
N ALA A 579 3.09 28.91 5.97
CA ALA A 579 3.77 27.87 6.75
C ALA A 579 5.24 28.26 7.03
N GLN A 580 5.94 28.84 6.05
CA GLN A 580 7.31 29.34 6.17
C GLN A 580 7.40 30.42 7.27
N ARG A 581 6.52 31.44 7.23
CA ARG A 581 6.50 32.51 8.25
C ARG A 581 6.21 32.02 9.67
N LYS A 582 5.40 30.98 9.81
CA LYS A 582 5.12 30.34 11.11
C LYS A 582 6.28 29.47 11.60
N GLY A 583 7.38 29.38 10.85
CA GLY A 583 8.51 28.49 11.14
C GLY A 583 8.14 27.01 11.03
N ALA A 584 7.04 26.67 10.34
CA ALA A 584 6.57 25.30 10.21
C ALA A 584 7.30 24.53 9.10
N ILE A 585 7.93 25.25 8.17
CA ILE A 585 8.76 24.74 7.07
C ILE A 585 9.92 25.71 6.82
N ARG A 586 10.97 25.22 6.16
CA ARG A 586 12.07 26.04 5.61
C ARG A 586 12.09 25.92 4.09
N LEU A 587 12.32 27.05 3.42
CA LEU A 587 12.50 27.16 1.98
C LEU A 587 13.61 28.16 1.71
N VAL A 588 14.31 27.95 0.60
CA VAL A 588 15.29 28.90 0.09
C VAL A 588 14.61 30.10 -0.55
N ASN A 589 13.49 29.88 -1.27
CA ASN A 589 12.67 30.98 -1.80
C ASN A 589 12.01 31.78 -0.66
N GLU A 590 11.92 33.10 -0.80
CA GLU A 590 11.23 33.97 0.16
C GLU A 590 9.82 34.34 -0.34
N LEU A 591 8.78 33.67 0.18
CA LEU A 591 7.39 33.92 -0.24
C LEU A 591 6.69 34.97 0.64
N ALA A 592 6.53 36.21 0.13
CA ALA A 592 5.96 37.35 0.87
C ALA A 592 4.43 37.25 1.17
N GLU A 593 3.98 37.88 2.26
CA GLU A 593 2.58 37.89 2.74
C GLU A 593 1.63 38.78 1.94
N ASN A 594 2.12 39.94 1.49
CA ASN A 594 1.31 41.04 0.90
C ASN A 594 1.45 41.15 -0.62
N ALA A 595 1.79 40.06 -1.29
CA ALA A 595 1.70 40.00 -2.74
C ALA A 595 0.22 40.01 -3.16
N ASP A 596 -0.41 41.20 -3.11
CA ASP A 596 -1.70 41.47 -3.74
C ASP A 596 -1.62 41.12 -5.24
N HIS A 597 -0.42 41.20 -5.80
CA HIS A 597 -0.12 40.88 -7.19
C HIS A 597 0.47 39.47 -7.29
N ALA A 598 -0.27 38.58 -7.99
CA ALA A 598 0.18 37.24 -8.36
C ALA A 598 1.60 37.18 -8.97
N ALA A 599 2.07 38.28 -9.57
CA ALA A 599 3.40 38.39 -10.15
C ALA A 599 4.53 38.30 -9.11
N ASP A 600 4.34 38.80 -7.88
CA ASP A 600 5.39 38.80 -6.85
C ASP A 600 5.69 37.39 -6.36
N LEU A 601 4.64 36.59 -6.10
CA LEU A 601 4.78 35.19 -5.69
C LEU A 601 5.50 34.36 -6.74
N LEU A 602 5.13 34.53 -8.02
CA LEU A 602 5.76 33.80 -9.12
C LEU A 602 7.19 34.27 -9.38
N ARG A 603 7.52 35.54 -9.13
CA ARG A 603 8.91 36.06 -9.24
C ARG A 603 9.84 35.53 -8.14
N ALA A 604 9.29 35.22 -6.96
CA ALA A 604 10.07 34.63 -5.88
C ALA A 604 10.41 33.15 -6.11
N CYS A 605 9.67 32.47 -7.00
CA CYS A 605 9.93 31.09 -7.40
C CYS A 605 11.09 31.00 -8.40
N SER A 606 11.78 29.86 -8.39
CA SER A 606 12.85 29.55 -9.34
C SER A 606 12.31 29.16 -10.73
N GLU A 607 13.11 29.27 -11.78
CA GLU A 607 12.72 28.77 -13.11
C GLU A 607 12.84 27.23 -13.17
N PRO A 608 11.83 26.51 -13.69
CA PRO A 608 11.84 25.03 -13.73
C PRO A 608 13.08 24.45 -14.44
N GLN A 609 13.52 25.09 -15.53
CA GLN A 609 14.64 24.60 -16.34
C GLN A 609 16.00 24.72 -15.64
N ASP A 610 16.10 25.50 -14.56
CA ASP A 610 17.33 25.59 -13.77
C ASP A 610 17.61 24.29 -12.98
N PHE A 611 16.61 23.41 -12.84
CA PHE A 611 16.75 22.10 -12.18
C PHE A 611 16.86 20.92 -13.16
N PHE A 612 16.96 21.18 -14.47
CA PHE A 612 17.12 20.11 -15.46
C PHE A 612 18.45 19.38 -15.28
N THR A 613 18.42 18.05 -15.23
CA THR A 613 19.60 17.18 -15.27
C THR A 613 19.41 16.05 -16.27
N PRO A 614 20.47 15.61 -17.00
CA PRO A 614 20.44 14.40 -17.79
C PRO A 614 20.59 13.12 -16.93
N HIS A 615 20.76 13.23 -15.61
CA HIS A 615 21.00 12.12 -14.69
C HIS A 615 19.81 11.90 -13.76
N THR A 616 18.73 11.37 -14.32
CA THR A 616 17.48 11.15 -13.56
C THR A 616 17.29 9.71 -13.12
N TYR A 617 16.84 9.56 -11.88
CA TYR A 617 16.51 8.30 -11.24
C TYR A 617 15.10 8.37 -10.68
N GLU A 618 14.15 7.84 -11.43
CA GLU A 618 12.80 7.59 -10.96
C GLU A 618 12.69 6.18 -10.39
N ARG A 619 12.11 6.08 -9.21
CA ARG A 619 11.73 4.80 -8.62
C ARG A 619 10.22 4.75 -8.50
N HIS A 620 9.62 3.67 -8.96
CA HIS A 620 8.17 3.56 -9.05
C HIS A 620 7.69 2.15 -8.70
N ILE A 621 6.42 2.02 -8.32
CA ILE A 621 5.79 0.70 -8.31
C ILE A 621 5.51 0.26 -9.76
N GLU A 622 5.49 -1.05 -10.00
CA GLU A 622 5.21 -1.60 -11.32
C GLU A 622 3.82 -1.25 -11.85
N GLN A 623 2.86 -0.99 -10.95
CA GLN A 623 1.42 -0.87 -11.24
C GLN A 623 0.81 -2.11 -11.91
N GLY A 624 1.52 -3.24 -11.87
CA GLY A 624 1.10 -4.55 -12.38
C GLY A 624 1.62 -5.70 -11.51
N ASP A 625 1.45 -6.93 -11.99
CA ASP A 625 1.81 -8.18 -11.29
C ASP A 625 2.99 -8.93 -11.94
N TYR A 626 3.64 -8.36 -12.96
CA TYR A 626 4.69 -9.02 -13.73
C TYR A 626 5.92 -9.35 -12.87
N LEU A 627 6.41 -8.41 -12.05
CA LEU A 627 7.54 -8.63 -11.16
C LEU A 627 7.24 -9.68 -10.09
N ASP A 628 6.00 -9.71 -9.60
CA ASP A 628 5.56 -10.76 -8.68
C ASP A 628 5.59 -12.14 -9.37
N ARG A 629 5.03 -12.24 -10.59
CA ARG A 629 5.06 -13.47 -11.42
C ARG A 629 6.47 -13.92 -11.77
N GLN A 630 7.36 -13.00 -12.15
CA GLN A 630 8.78 -13.29 -12.45
C GLN A 630 9.62 -13.53 -11.19
N ARG A 631 9.06 -13.31 -9.99
CA ARG A 631 9.74 -13.41 -8.69
C ARG A 631 10.97 -12.50 -8.60
N THR A 632 10.91 -11.35 -9.24
CA THR A 632 11.97 -10.34 -9.25
C THR A 632 11.52 -9.15 -8.40
N PRO A 633 12.33 -8.64 -7.46
CA PRO A 633 11.89 -7.54 -6.59
C PRO A 633 12.00 -6.18 -7.27
N LEU A 634 13.04 -5.98 -8.11
CA LEU A 634 13.40 -4.72 -8.75
C LEU A 634 13.81 -4.95 -10.20
N MET A 635 13.57 -3.96 -11.05
CA MET A 635 14.02 -3.98 -12.44
C MET A 635 14.20 -2.57 -13.02
N LEU A 636 14.74 -2.47 -14.22
CA LEU A 636 14.75 -1.22 -14.99
C LEU A 636 13.86 -1.32 -16.22
N VAL A 637 13.05 -0.28 -16.45
CA VAL A 637 12.32 -0.11 -17.70
C VAL A 637 13.31 0.19 -18.82
N HIS A 638 13.30 -0.61 -19.88
CA HIS A 638 14.16 -0.37 -21.05
C HIS A 638 13.47 0.56 -22.04
N THR A 639 12.18 0.34 -22.26
CA THR A 639 11.39 1.09 -23.23
C THR A 639 10.15 1.67 -22.58
N ILE A 640 9.90 2.95 -22.82
CA ILE A 640 8.60 3.58 -22.60
C ILE A 640 7.86 3.54 -23.93
N MET A 641 6.66 2.99 -23.94
CA MET A 641 5.84 2.90 -25.15
C MET A 641 5.49 4.29 -25.66
N GLY A 642 5.40 4.42 -26.99
CA GLY A 642 4.77 5.57 -27.61
C GLY A 642 3.27 5.57 -27.34
N ILE A 643 2.66 6.74 -27.46
CA ILE A 643 1.24 6.96 -27.19
C ILE A 643 0.63 7.65 -28.39
N HIS A 644 -0.51 7.14 -28.84
CA HIS A 644 -1.36 7.78 -29.83
C HIS A 644 -2.78 7.80 -29.30
N GLN A 645 -3.27 8.99 -28.95
CA GLN A 645 -4.63 9.20 -28.49
C GLN A 645 -5.41 9.96 -29.56
N GLU A 646 -6.56 9.42 -29.91
CA GLU A 646 -7.39 9.95 -30.99
C GLU A 646 -8.87 9.81 -30.66
N ASP A 647 -9.62 10.87 -30.98
CA ASP A 647 -11.07 10.92 -30.91
C ASP A 647 -11.71 10.64 -32.26
N PHE A 648 -12.76 9.84 -32.22
CA PHE A 648 -13.62 9.47 -33.34
C PHE A 648 -15.03 9.96 -33.05
N TYR A 649 -15.52 10.89 -33.85
CA TYR A 649 -16.82 11.51 -33.69
C TYR A 649 -17.81 10.84 -34.64
N PHE A 650 -18.45 9.76 -34.17
CA PHE A 650 -19.44 9.03 -34.97
C PHE A 650 -20.77 9.77 -34.98
N ALA A 651 -21.35 9.93 -36.18
CA ALA A 651 -22.67 10.50 -36.38
C ALA A 651 -23.52 9.64 -37.32
N GLY A 652 -24.79 9.47 -36.95
CA GLY A 652 -25.80 8.71 -37.68
C GLY A 652 -26.65 7.84 -36.78
N ASP A 653 -27.73 7.29 -37.32
CA ASP A 653 -28.75 6.54 -36.57
C ASP A 653 -28.19 5.30 -35.86
N ARG A 654 -26.99 4.82 -36.24
CA ARG A 654 -26.33 3.62 -35.67
C ARG A 654 -24.96 3.91 -35.05
N ALA A 655 -24.73 5.15 -34.62
CA ALA A 655 -23.43 5.59 -34.11
C ALA A 655 -22.90 4.71 -32.97
N GLU A 656 -23.73 4.41 -31.95
CA GLU A 656 -23.31 3.60 -30.79
C GLU A 656 -22.83 2.20 -31.18
N GLU A 657 -23.53 1.59 -32.13
CA GLU A 657 -23.26 0.25 -32.61
C GLU A 657 -22.01 0.19 -33.50
N GLY A 658 -21.83 1.22 -34.33
CA GLY A 658 -20.63 1.36 -35.14
C GLY A 658 -19.39 1.55 -34.27
N ALA A 659 -19.46 2.38 -33.23
CA ALA A 659 -18.34 2.61 -32.32
C ALA A 659 -17.93 1.34 -31.55
N LEU A 660 -18.91 0.56 -31.04
CA LEU A 660 -18.61 -0.71 -30.36
C LEU A 660 -18.05 -1.78 -31.30
N GLU A 661 -18.55 -1.89 -32.54
CA GLU A 661 -17.95 -2.79 -33.53
C GLU A 661 -16.54 -2.33 -33.93
N PHE A 662 -16.32 -1.02 -34.07
CA PHE A 662 -14.99 -0.48 -34.32
C PHE A 662 -14.01 -0.91 -33.24
N ASP A 663 -14.35 -0.71 -31.95
CA ASP A 663 -13.51 -1.16 -30.83
C ASP A 663 -13.24 -2.68 -30.88
N LEU A 664 -14.27 -3.49 -31.12
CA LEU A 664 -14.14 -4.95 -31.24
C LEU A 664 -13.15 -5.34 -32.34
N ARG A 665 -13.27 -4.78 -33.55
CA ARG A 665 -12.38 -5.10 -34.67
C ARG A 665 -10.94 -4.67 -34.41
N LEU A 666 -10.72 -3.55 -33.71
CA LEU A 666 -9.38 -3.15 -33.28
C LEU A 666 -8.75 -4.21 -32.35
N ARG A 667 -9.53 -4.89 -31.51
CA ARG A 667 -9.04 -6.02 -30.70
C ARG A 667 -8.72 -7.25 -31.52
N GLU A 668 -9.55 -7.56 -32.49
CA GLU A 668 -9.30 -8.67 -33.40
C GLU A 668 -7.99 -8.50 -34.16
N LEU A 669 -7.64 -7.28 -34.58
CA LEU A 669 -6.34 -6.99 -35.20
C LEU A 669 -5.18 -7.39 -34.29
N VAL A 670 -5.25 -7.04 -32.99
CA VAL A 670 -4.22 -7.41 -31.99
C VAL A 670 -4.12 -8.92 -31.81
N LEU A 671 -5.26 -9.63 -31.83
CA LEU A 671 -5.31 -11.08 -31.69
C LEU A 671 -4.79 -11.83 -32.92
N GLN A 672 -5.10 -11.33 -34.11
CA GLN A 672 -4.82 -12.03 -35.37
C GLN A 672 -3.39 -11.79 -35.86
N ARG A 673 -2.78 -10.65 -35.52
CA ARG A 673 -1.47 -10.25 -36.04
C ARG A 673 -0.38 -10.29 -34.98
N LYS A 674 0.62 -11.15 -35.21
CA LYS A 674 1.79 -11.29 -34.33
C LYS A 674 2.58 -9.98 -34.16
N GLU A 675 2.58 -9.11 -35.17
CA GLU A 675 3.24 -7.80 -35.11
C GLU A 675 2.61 -6.85 -34.07
N TYR A 676 1.36 -7.10 -33.67
CA TYR A 676 0.62 -6.30 -32.69
C TYR A 676 0.56 -6.94 -31.31
N ALA A 677 1.29 -8.03 -31.05
CA ALA A 677 1.24 -8.74 -29.78
C ALA A 677 1.54 -7.84 -28.56
N ASN A 678 2.40 -6.83 -28.73
CA ASN A 678 2.75 -5.87 -27.68
C ASN A 678 1.97 -4.56 -27.76
N VAL A 679 1.07 -4.40 -28.73
CA VAL A 679 0.23 -3.19 -28.88
C VAL A 679 -0.85 -3.20 -27.80
N ARG A 680 -0.95 -2.13 -27.03
CA ARG A 680 -2.00 -1.92 -26.03
C ARG A 680 -2.99 -0.92 -26.59
N ILE A 681 -4.27 -1.25 -26.58
CA ILE A 681 -5.33 -0.33 -27.03
C ILE A 681 -6.34 -0.18 -25.91
N THR A 682 -6.95 0.97 -25.73
CA THR A 682 -8.10 1.15 -24.84
C THR A 682 -9.14 1.97 -25.55
N GLY A 683 -10.35 1.45 -25.71
CA GLY A 683 -11.53 2.22 -26.10
C GLY A 683 -12.09 2.86 -24.83
N GLY A 684 -11.64 4.08 -24.54
CA GLY A 684 -11.63 4.59 -23.16
C GLY A 684 -12.80 5.49 -22.79
N THR A 685 -13.44 6.16 -23.75
CA THR A 685 -14.56 7.05 -23.45
C THR A 685 -15.61 7.00 -24.54
N PHE A 686 -16.86 7.05 -24.11
CA PHE A 686 -18.04 7.10 -24.95
C PHE A 686 -18.90 8.24 -24.41
N ASP A 687 -18.79 9.41 -25.04
CA ASP A 687 -19.53 10.60 -24.63
C ASP A 687 -20.61 10.91 -25.64
N ALA A 688 -21.86 10.92 -25.15
CA ALA A 688 -22.99 11.42 -25.90
C ALA A 688 -22.85 12.92 -26.14
N LEU A 689 -22.85 13.33 -27.41
CA LEU A 689 -22.72 14.75 -27.79
C LEU A 689 -24.07 15.45 -27.96
N ASP A 690 -25.16 14.69 -27.89
CA ASP A 690 -26.54 15.12 -27.91
C ASP A 690 -27.19 15.11 -26.51
N ALA A 691 -26.41 14.98 -25.44
CA ALA A 691 -26.92 14.88 -24.06
C ALA A 691 -27.72 16.12 -23.58
N GLU A 692 -27.58 17.27 -24.23
CA GLU A 692 -28.40 18.47 -23.94
C GLU A 692 -29.78 18.42 -24.60
N GLU A 693 -30.05 17.45 -25.48
CA GLU A 693 -31.34 17.24 -26.14
C GLU A 693 -32.07 16.02 -25.54
N PRO A 694 -33.39 16.10 -25.27
CA PRO A 694 -34.14 14.95 -24.81
C PRO A 694 -34.16 13.86 -25.88
N LEU A 695 -33.55 12.71 -25.61
CA LEU A 695 -33.64 11.55 -26.49
C LEU A 695 -35.09 11.07 -26.60
N SER A 696 -35.54 10.84 -27.83
CA SER A 696 -36.84 10.24 -28.08
C SER A 696 -36.78 8.73 -27.83
N PRO A 697 -37.54 8.18 -26.85
CA PRO A 697 -37.50 6.75 -26.55
C PRO A 697 -38.08 5.95 -27.72
N ILE A 698 -37.33 4.97 -28.20
CA ILE A 698 -37.77 4.04 -29.25
C ILE A 698 -38.46 2.86 -28.54
N PRO A 699 -39.78 2.64 -28.74
CA PRO A 699 -40.47 1.50 -28.15
C PRO A 699 -39.89 0.18 -28.63
N LEU A 700 -39.77 -0.80 -27.74
CA LEU A 700 -39.26 -2.13 -28.04
C LEU A 700 -40.36 -3.18 -27.82
N ASP A 701 -40.46 -4.17 -28.71
CA ASP A 701 -41.33 -5.34 -28.50
C ASP A 701 -40.73 -6.25 -27.41
N VAL A 702 -39.41 -6.42 -27.43
CA VAL A 702 -38.63 -7.05 -26.35
C VAL A 702 -37.37 -6.23 -26.12
N GLY A 703 -37.11 -5.81 -24.88
CA GLY A 703 -35.92 -5.07 -24.51
C GLY A 703 -35.24 -5.62 -23.26
N MET A 704 -33.91 -5.69 -23.30
CA MET A 704 -33.07 -6.20 -22.23
C MET A 704 -31.89 -5.24 -22.03
N ARG A 705 -31.82 -4.60 -20.87
CA ARG A 705 -30.66 -3.82 -20.45
C ARG A 705 -29.70 -4.71 -19.67
N TRP A 706 -28.46 -4.76 -20.13
CA TRP A 706 -27.39 -5.54 -19.55
C TRP A 706 -26.34 -4.62 -18.96
N THR A 707 -25.96 -4.85 -17.71
CA THR A 707 -24.82 -4.20 -17.07
C THR A 707 -23.75 -5.25 -16.82
N LEU A 708 -22.60 -5.08 -17.47
CA LEU A 708 -21.44 -5.96 -17.37
C LEU A 708 -20.42 -5.35 -16.43
N PHE A 709 -19.90 -6.14 -15.48
CA PHE A 709 -18.91 -5.72 -14.50
C PHE A 709 -17.55 -6.36 -14.80
N GLY A 710 -16.58 -5.55 -15.21
CA GLY A 710 -15.19 -5.90 -15.45
C GLY A 710 -14.28 -5.52 -14.28
N GLU A 711 -13.12 -4.93 -14.60
CA GLU A 711 -12.15 -4.43 -13.64
C GLU A 711 -11.54 -3.11 -14.12
N ARG A 712 -11.71 -2.07 -13.30
CA ARG A 712 -11.10 -0.76 -13.54
C ARG A 712 -9.59 -0.86 -13.32
N ASP A 713 -8.81 -0.52 -14.34
CA ASP A 713 -7.35 -0.58 -14.28
C ASP A 713 -6.69 0.43 -15.24
N HIS A 714 -5.38 0.64 -15.13
CA HIS A 714 -4.65 1.63 -15.93
C HIS A 714 -4.38 1.13 -17.36
N ALA A 715 -4.96 1.82 -18.35
CA ALA A 715 -4.85 1.50 -19.78
C ALA A 715 -3.41 1.31 -20.28
N GLY A 716 -2.47 2.06 -19.71
CA GLY A 716 -1.07 1.97 -20.08
C GLY A 716 -0.32 0.85 -19.37
N ALA A 717 -0.65 0.52 -18.12
CA ALA A 717 0.15 -0.39 -17.30
C ALA A 717 -0.31 -1.85 -17.50
N THR A 718 -1.62 -2.06 -17.68
CA THR A 718 -2.22 -3.38 -17.78
C THR A 718 -2.04 -3.95 -19.18
N ARG A 719 -1.29 -5.06 -19.25
CA ARG A 719 -1.14 -5.85 -20.48
C ARG A 719 -2.48 -6.41 -20.92
N ASN A 720 -2.66 -6.58 -22.23
CA ASN A 720 -3.90 -7.07 -22.81
C ASN A 720 -4.41 -8.34 -22.11
N GLU A 721 -3.57 -9.37 -21.95
CA GLU A 721 -3.97 -10.65 -21.34
C GLU A 721 -4.49 -10.55 -19.89
N ASN A 722 -4.23 -9.43 -19.21
CA ASN A 722 -4.66 -9.18 -17.84
C ASN A 722 -5.94 -8.32 -17.75
N ARG A 723 -6.44 -7.77 -18.87
CA ARG A 723 -7.56 -6.82 -18.88
C ARG A 723 -8.91 -7.51 -18.78
N ARG A 724 -9.82 -6.91 -18.02
CA ARG A 724 -11.24 -7.29 -17.93
C ARG A 724 -12.11 -6.09 -18.32
N ASP A 725 -12.16 -5.82 -19.62
CA ASP A 725 -12.80 -4.63 -20.19
C ASP A 725 -14.29 -4.86 -20.43
N ALA A 726 -15.14 -4.14 -19.71
CA ALA A 726 -16.59 -4.31 -19.87
C ALA A 726 -17.11 -3.84 -21.24
N GLY A 727 -16.40 -2.93 -21.93
CA GLY A 727 -16.75 -2.43 -23.26
C GLY A 727 -16.63 -3.50 -24.34
N ILE A 728 -15.49 -4.20 -24.36
CA ILE A 728 -15.26 -5.29 -25.30
C ILE A 728 -16.25 -6.43 -25.09
N ALA A 729 -16.55 -6.76 -23.83
CA ALA A 729 -17.58 -7.74 -23.50
C ALA A 729 -18.97 -7.32 -24.03
N ALA A 730 -19.32 -6.03 -23.93
CA ALA A 730 -20.57 -5.49 -24.47
C ALA A 730 -20.63 -5.57 -26.01
N ALA A 731 -19.54 -5.25 -26.70
CA ALA A 731 -19.47 -5.35 -28.16
C ALA A 731 -19.67 -6.80 -28.64
N ARG A 732 -18.99 -7.77 -28.01
CA ARG A 732 -19.17 -9.21 -28.31
C ARG A 732 -20.59 -9.70 -27.99
N MET A 733 -21.21 -9.17 -26.94
CA MET A 733 -22.60 -9.48 -26.60
C MET A 733 -23.56 -8.99 -27.69
N ILE A 734 -23.38 -7.77 -28.21
CA ILE A 734 -24.19 -7.23 -29.31
C ILE A 734 -24.06 -8.10 -30.56
N GLU A 735 -22.83 -8.47 -30.93
CA GLU A 735 -22.58 -9.35 -32.07
C GLU A 735 -23.30 -10.69 -31.89
N ARG A 736 -23.12 -11.33 -30.73
CA ARG A 736 -23.78 -12.60 -30.44
C ARG A 736 -25.31 -12.50 -30.47
N PHE A 737 -25.86 -11.41 -29.95
CA PHE A 737 -27.30 -11.16 -29.99
C PHE A 737 -27.82 -11.08 -31.43
N ARG A 738 -27.11 -10.37 -32.31
CA ARG A 738 -27.47 -10.27 -33.72
C ARG A 738 -27.36 -11.60 -34.45
N GLU A 739 -26.33 -12.39 -34.18
CA GLU A 739 -26.20 -13.75 -34.72
C GLU A 739 -27.39 -14.64 -34.32
N LEU A 740 -27.75 -14.61 -33.03
CA LEU A 740 -28.87 -15.40 -32.52
C LEU A 740 -30.18 -14.99 -33.19
N VAL A 741 -30.44 -13.69 -33.33
CA VAL A 741 -31.65 -13.18 -34.00
C VAL A 741 -31.63 -13.49 -35.49
N ALA A 742 -30.48 -13.38 -36.16
CA ALA A 742 -30.34 -13.77 -37.56
C ALA A 742 -30.65 -15.25 -37.77
N GLY A 743 -30.14 -16.13 -36.89
CA GLY A 743 -30.46 -17.56 -36.92
C GLY A 743 -31.95 -17.86 -36.66
N GLN A 744 -32.59 -17.15 -35.73
CA GLN A 744 -34.05 -17.25 -35.55
C GLN A 744 -34.80 -16.78 -36.78
N ASN A 745 -34.31 -15.72 -37.42
CA ASN A 745 -34.91 -15.15 -38.61
C ASN A 745 -34.87 -16.11 -39.81
N GLU A 746 -33.90 -17.03 -39.93
CA GLU A 746 -33.86 -18.00 -41.04
C GLU A 746 -35.15 -18.82 -41.16
N ALA A 747 -35.75 -19.20 -40.03
CA ALA A 747 -36.96 -20.02 -39.97
C ALA A 747 -38.28 -19.24 -40.00
N ARG A 748 -38.25 -17.89 -40.03
CA ARG A 748 -39.44 -17.03 -39.91
C ARG A 748 -39.86 -16.41 -41.24
N GLU A 749 -41.17 -16.28 -41.45
CA GLU A 749 -41.75 -15.49 -42.55
C GLU A 749 -41.59 -13.98 -42.30
N THR A 750 -41.96 -13.49 -41.11
CA THR A 750 -41.73 -12.11 -40.68
C THR A 750 -40.40 -12.01 -39.92
N LYS A 751 -39.49 -11.19 -40.44
CA LYS A 751 -38.16 -11.02 -39.84
C LYS A 751 -38.21 -10.03 -38.68
N TRP A 752 -37.53 -10.37 -37.60
CA TRP A 752 -37.25 -9.46 -36.50
C TRP A 752 -36.09 -8.52 -36.85
N SER A 753 -36.17 -7.29 -36.35
CA SER A 753 -35.09 -6.32 -36.39
C SER A 753 -34.46 -6.19 -35.02
N THR A 754 -33.14 -6.05 -34.99
CA THR A 754 -32.40 -5.79 -33.75
C THR A 754 -32.12 -4.29 -33.62
N LEU A 755 -32.21 -3.81 -32.39
CA LEU A 755 -31.83 -2.45 -32.01
C LEU A 755 -30.86 -2.56 -30.84
N CYS A 756 -29.73 -1.89 -30.89
CA CYS A 756 -28.79 -1.85 -29.78
C CYS A 756 -28.36 -0.40 -29.54
N GLY A 757 -28.22 -0.03 -28.27
CA GLY A 757 -27.85 1.34 -27.88
C GLY A 757 -28.02 1.57 -26.39
N GLY A 758 -28.06 2.84 -25.99
CA GLY A 758 -28.10 3.24 -24.58
C GLY A 758 -26.85 2.73 -23.86
N VAL A 759 -25.69 2.97 -24.49
CA VAL A 759 -24.40 2.47 -24.03
C VAL A 759 -23.81 3.46 -23.03
N GLU A 760 -23.53 2.97 -21.83
CA GLU A 760 -22.96 3.80 -20.75
C GLU A 760 -21.75 3.10 -20.14
N PHE A 761 -20.59 3.77 -20.14
CA PHE A 761 -19.35 3.29 -19.56
C PHE A 761 -19.11 3.88 -18.18
N TRP A 762 -18.46 3.12 -17.30
CA TRP A 762 -18.02 3.63 -16.01
C TRP A 762 -16.60 3.15 -15.63
N PRO A 763 -15.69 4.07 -15.25
CA PRO A 763 -15.81 5.52 -15.38
C PRO A 763 -15.77 5.93 -16.87
N GLY A 764 -16.63 6.87 -17.29
CA GLY A 764 -16.78 7.26 -18.70
C GLY A 764 -15.91 8.44 -19.16
N VAL A 765 -15.03 8.98 -18.30
CA VAL A 765 -14.44 10.33 -18.49
C VAL A 765 -12.94 10.36 -18.81
N ASN A 766 -12.21 9.25 -18.72
CA ASN A 766 -10.74 9.24 -18.84
C ASN A 766 -10.22 8.20 -19.85
N ARG A 767 -9.47 8.66 -20.85
CA ARG A 767 -8.83 7.85 -21.92
C ARG A 767 -7.88 6.78 -21.40
N ASN A 768 -7.28 7.02 -20.23
CA ASN A 768 -6.23 6.18 -19.65
C ASN A 768 -6.77 5.10 -18.70
N VAL A 769 -8.09 4.86 -18.67
CA VAL A 769 -8.71 3.93 -17.74
C VAL A 769 -9.49 2.86 -18.50
N ILE A 770 -9.23 1.59 -18.18
CA ILE A 770 -10.05 0.47 -18.64
C ILE A 770 -11.39 0.55 -17.90
N PRO A 771 -12.54 0.55 -18.60
CA PRO A 771 -13.84 0.70 -17.97
C PRO A 771 -14.15 -0.50 -17.07
N GLY A 772 -14.51 -0.20 -15.82
CA GLY A 772 -14.89 -1.20 -14.81
C GLY A 772 -16.30 -1.75 -15.00
N SER A 773 -17.19 -1.02 -15.69
CA SER A 773 -18.48 -1.54 -16.12
C SER A 773 -18.98 -0.88 -17.40
N CYS A 774 -19.86 -1.58 -18.11
CA CYS A 774 -20.55 -1.09 -19.30
C CYS A 774 -22.01 -1.54 -19.24
N SER A 775 -22.94 -0.60 -19.40
CA SER A 775 -24.36 -0.85 -19.57
C SER A 775 -24.72 -0.74 -21.05
N VAL A 776 -25.50 -1.68 -21.57
CA VAL A 776 -25.97 -1.69 -22.95
C VAL A 776 -27.38 -2.25 -23.03
N THR A 777 -28.21 -1.68 -23.89
CA THR A 777 -29.58 -2.17 -24.11
C THR A 777 -29.67 -2.90 -25.45
N LEU A 778 -30.15 -4.15 -25.40
CA LEU A 778 -30.46 -5.01 -26.54
C LEU A 778 -31.97 -5.05 -26.75
N GLY A 779 -32.43 -4.64 -27.92
CA GLY A 779 -33.83 -4.52 -28.29
C GLY A 779 -34.18 -5.32 -29.54
N LEU A 780 -35.43 -5.76 -29.59
CA LEU A 780 -36.04 -6.47 -30.71
C LEU A 780 -37.32 -5.76 -31.13
N LEU A 781 -37.51 -5.66 -32.45
CA LEU A 781 -38.71 -5.15 -33.10
C LEU A 781 -39.26 -6.22 -34.05
N GLY A 782 -40.55 -6.53 -33.97
CA GLY A 782 -41.23 -7.46 -34.86
C GLY A 782 -42.59 -7.94 -34.34
N GLU A 783 -43.48 -8.30 -35.27
CA GLU A 783 -44.80 -8.85 -34.93
C GLU A 783 -44.69 -10.24 -34.29
N LYS A 784 -45.45 -10.47 -33.20
CA LYS A 784 -45.64 -11.77 -32.52
C LYS A 784 -44.35 -12.39 -31.94
N ILE A 785 -43.61 -11.67 -31.11
CA ILE A 785 -42.53 -12.27 -30.30
C ILE A 785 -43.15 -12.93 -29.06
N GLY A 786 -43.05 -14.26 -28.97
CA GLY A 786 -43.57 -15.02 -27.83
C GLY A 786 -42.69 -14.91 -26.59
N ALA A 787 -43.28 -15.06 -25.39
CA ALA A 787 -42.55 -15.04 -24.13
C ALA A 787 -41.45 -16.13 -24.05
N ASP A 788 -41.73 -17.33 -24.57
CA ASP A 788 -40.76 -18.43 -24.60
C ASP A 788 -39.56 -18.12 -25.51
N GLU A 789 -39.78 -17.40 -26.61
CA GLU A 789 -38.72 -17.03 -27.56
C GLU A 789 -37.85 -15.91 -27.00
N ALA A 790 -38.45 -14.92 -26.35
CA ALA A 790 -37.75 -13.88 -25.62
C ALA A 790 -36.93 -14.49 -24.48
N PHE A 791 -37.53 -15.39 -23.70
CA PHE A 791 -36.85 -16.11 -22.62
C PHE A 791 -35.69 -16.96 -23.15
N TYR A 792 -35.86 -17.64 -24.29
CA TYR A 792 -34.79 -18.39 -24.93
C TYR A 792 -33.59 -17.49 -25.27
N LEU A 793 -33.82 -16.33 -25.89
CA LEU A 793 -32.75 -15.38 -26.20
C LEU A 793 -32.05 -14.87 -24.94
N GLN A 794 -32.81 -14.54 -23.89
CA GLN A 794 -32.26 -14.16 -22.59
C GLN A 794 -31.33 -15.25 -22.04
N GLN A 795 -31.75 -16.52 -22.08
CA GLN A 795 -30.93 -17.63 -21.57
C GLN A 795 -29.68 -17.87 -22.40
N GLN A 796 -29.75 -17.75 -23.73
CA GLN A 796 -28.58 -17.90 -24.60
C GLN A 796 -27.54 -16.80 -24.33
N ILE A 797 -27.98 -15.55 -24.13
CA ILE A 797 -27.06 -14.46 -23.76
C ILE A 797 -26.50 -14.67 -22.36
N ARG A 798 -27.30 -15.09 -21.37
CA ARG A 798 -26.80 -15.45 -20.02
C ARG A 798 -25.74 -16.54 -20.08
N ALA A 799 -25.96 -17.59 -20.86
CA ALA A 799 -25.02 -18.68 -21.04
C ALA A 799 -23.72 -18.21 -21.72
N PHE A 800 -23.81 -17.34 -22.73
CA PHE A 800 -22.65 -16.77 -23.39
C PHE A 800 -21.82 -15.88 -22.44
N VAL A 801 -22.48 -15.08 -21.62
CA VAL A 801 -21.81 -14.27 -20.59
C VAL A 801 -21.06 -15.16 -19.60
N ALA A 802 -21.74 -16.16 -19.03
CA ALA A 802 -21.19 -17.00 -17.96
C ALA A 802 -20.18 -18.07 -18.46
N GLY A 803 -20.27 -18.46 -19.73
CA GLY A 803 -19.43 -19.51 -20.31
C GLY A 803 -18.31 -19.01 -21.22
N THR A 804 -18.44 -17.79 -21.76
CA THR A 804 -17.47 -17.23 -22.71
C THR A 804 -16.90 -15.92 -22.19
N LEU A 805 -17.75 -14.90 -21.97
CA LEU A 805 -17.24 -13.56 -21.62
C LEU A 805 -16.58 -13.50 -20.24
N SER A 806 -16.88 -14.43 -19.33
CA SER A 806 -16.24 -14.53 -18.02
C SER A 806 -14.84 -15.17 -18.05
N LEU A 807 -14.41 -15.73 -19.19
CA LEU A 807 -13.09 -16.34 -19.33
C LEU A 807 -12.07 -15.30 -19.82
N PRO A 808 -10.85 -15.26 -19.27
CA PRO A 808 -9.80 -14.40 -19.79
C PRO A 808 -9.25 -14.96 -21.12
N VAL A 809 -8.90 -14.06 -22.03
CA VAL A 809 -8.29 -14.38 -23.34
C VAL A 809 -7.00 -13.58 -23.54
N SER A 810 -6.08 -14.08 -24.38
CA SER A 810 -4.76 -13.48 -24.57
C SER A 810 -4.79 -12.06 -25.13
N GLY A 811 -5.82 -11.71 -25.90
CA GLY A 811 -6.01 -10.36 -26.45
C GLY A 811 -6.61 -9.35 -25.48
N GLY A 812 -7.01 -9.80 -24.28
CA GLY A 812 -7.68 -8.96 -23.30
C GLY A 812 -9.12 -8.60 -23.64
N GLY A 813 -9.80 -8.03 -22.66
CA GLY A 813 -11.15 -7.47 -22.83
C GLY A 813 -12.30 -8.41 -22.49
N GLU A 814 -12.01 -9.66 -22.16
CA GLU A 814 -12.96 -10.60 -21.54
C GLU A 814 -12.56 -10.85 -20.08
N GLY A 815 -13.22 -11.78 -19.39
CA GLY A 815 -12.99 -12.03 -17.97
C GLY A 815 -13.87 -11.17 -17.06
N ILE A 816 -15.07 -10.79 -17.53
CA ILE A 816 -16.03 -10.05 -16.70
C ILE A 816 -16.37 -10.85 -15.44
N LYS A 817 -16.45 -10.13 -14.32
CA LYS A 817 -16.63 -10.71 -12.97
C LYS A 817 -18.09 -11.08 -12.70
N SER A 818 -19.03 -10.28 -13.20
CA SER A 818 -20.46 -10.50 -13.04
C SER A 818 -21.28 -9.70 -14.07
N CYS A 819 -22.59 -9.94 -14.12
CA CYS A 819 -23.51 -9.17 -14.94
C CYS A 819 -24.89 -9.06 -14.26
N GLU A 820 -25.63 -8.02 -14.62
CA GLU A 820 -27.04 -7.81 -14.28
C GLU A 820 -27.86 -7.61 -15.55
N MET A 821 -29.11 -8.08 -15.55
CA MET A 821 -30.05 -7.93 -16.67
C MET A 821 -31.40 -7.42 -16.15
N GLN A 822 -31.93 -6.40 -16.80
CA GLN A 822 -33.25 -5.81 -16.54
C GLN A 822 -34.07 -5.78 -17.82
N GLU A 823 -35.36 -6.15 -17.73
CA GLU A 823 -36.28 -5.97 -18.86
C GLU A 823 -36.66 -4.50 -19.01
N VAL A 824 -36.69 -4.02 -20.25
CA VAL A 824 -37.02 -2.63 -20.59
C VAL A 824 -37.94 -2.58 -21.81
N HIS A 825 -38.79 -1.55 -21.89
CA HIS A 825 -39.77 -1.40 -22.98
C HIS A 825 -39.40 -0.33 -24.00
N TYR A 826 -38.26 0.33 -23.81
CA TYR A 826 -37.79 1.37 -24.71
C TYR A 826 -36.27 1.42 -24.76
N LEU A 827 -35.74 1.96 -25.85
CA LEU A 827 -34.34 2.28 -26.05
C LEU A 827 -34.16 3.78 -26.21
N ASN A 828 -33.25 4.36 -25.44
CA ASN A 828 -32.71 5.69 -25.73
C ASN A 828 -31.39 5.51 -26.47
N LYS A 829 -31.21 6.21 -27.58
CA LYS A 829 -30.06 6.05 -28.46
C LYS A 829 -29.43 7.38 -28.79
N HIS A 830 -28.11 7.44 -28.75
CA HIS A 830 -27.34 8.60 -29.16
C HIS A 830 -27.03 8.53 -30.67
N VAL A 831 -27.30 9.63 -31.38
CA VAL A 831 -27.02 9.75 -32.83
C VAL A 831 -25.69 10.44 -33.10
N ARG A 832 -25.10 11.06 -32.08
CA ARG A 832 -23.75 11.64 -32.11
C ARG A 832 -23.00 11.29 -30.84
N LEU A 833 -21.82 10.72 -30.99
CA LEU A 833 -20.98 10.36 -29.87
C LEU A 833 -19.49 10.53 -30.18
N ARG A 834 -18.71 10.74 -29.13
CA ARG A 834 -17.25 10.68 -29.18
C ARG A 834 -16.78 9.33 -28.64
N PHE A 835 -16.05 8.58 -29.45
CA PHE A 835 -15.33 7.38 -29.07
C PHE A 835 -13.84 7.66 -29.10
N SER A 836 -13.12 7.35 -28.02
CA SER A 836 -11.70 7.68 -27.90
C SER A 836 -10.85 6.42 -27.80
N ILE A 837 -9.74 6.39 -28.53
CA ILE A 837 -8.73 5.34 -28.39
C ILE A 837 -7.48 5.88 -27.67
N ASP A 838 -6.86 5.02 -26.86
CA ASP A 838 -5.48 5.15 -26.42
C ASP A 838 -4.70 3.95 -26.96
N LEU A 839 -3.82 4.19 -27.93
CA LEU A 839 -2.94 3.22 -28.55
C LEU A 839 -1.53 3.38 -28.01
N ARG A 840 -0.92 2.29 -27.52
CA ARG A 840 0.47 2.25 -27.06
C ARG A 840 1.26 1.14 -27.71
N SER A 841 2.48 1.47 -28.12
CA SER A 841 3.38 0.54 -28.83
C SER A 841 4.84 0.78 -28.45
N GLU A 842 5.65 -0.28 -28.44
CA GLU A 842 7.11 -0.18 -28.24
C GLU A 842 7.85 0.41 -29.45
N ARG A 843 7.23 0.40 -30.65
CA ARG A 843 7.86 0.80 -31.91
C ARG A 843 6.99 1.79 -32.68
N ALA A 844 7.64 2.82 -33.22
CA ALA A 844 6.98 3.79 -34.10
C ALA A 844 6.44 3.13 -35.37
N SER A 845 7.19 2.18 -35.97
CA SER A 845 6.74 1.44 -37.16
C SER A 845 5.47 0.62 -36.89
N THR A 846 5.40 -0.06 -35.74
CA THR A 846 4.21 -0.80 -35.34
C THR A 846 3.00 0.13 -35.14
N THR A 847 3.23 1.34 -34.60
CA THR A 847 2.17 2.36 -34.47
C THR A 847 1.65 2.76 -35.84
N ALA A 848 2.55 3.08 -36.79
CA ALA A 848 2.18 3.45 -38.15
C ALA A 848 1.36 2.36 -38.85
N HIS A 849 1.83 1.10 -38.84
CA HIS A 849 1.08 -0.02 -39.44
C HIS A 849 -0.30 -0.22 -38.80
N PHE A 850 -0.38 -0.09 -37.47
CA PHE A 850 -1.65 -0.21 -36.76
C PHE A 850 -2.63 0.90 -37.16
N LEU A 851 -2.15 2.14 -37.31
CA LEU A 851 -2.98 3.27 -37.74
C LEU A 851 -3.49 3.10 -39.17
N ASP A 852 -2.71 2.49 -40.07
CA ASP A 852 -3.15 2.14 -41.42
C ASP A 852 -4.30 1.11 -41.39
N ASP A 853 -4.15 0.03 -40.61
CA ASP A 853 -5.19 -1.00 -40.44
C ASP A 853 -6.44 -0.45 -39.72
N LEU A 854 -6.23 0.45 -38.75
CA LEU A 854 -7.31 1.15 -38.05
C LEU A 854 -8.13 1.99 -39.02
N GLN A 855 -7.47 2.73 -39.92
CA GLN A 855 -8.14 3.56 -40.90
C GLN A 855 -8.98 2.71 -41.87
N GLN A 856 -8.46 1.56 -42.29
CA GLN A 856 -9.22 0.60 -43.10
C GLN A 856 -10.44 0.06 -42.33
N THR A 857 -10.25 -0.31 -41.07
CA THR A 857 -11.33 -0.81 -40.20
C THR A 857 -12.42 0.24 -40.00
N LEU A 858 -12.04 1.50 -39.74
CA LEU A 858 -12.99 2.61 -39.59
C LEU A 858 -13.83 2.80 -40.85
N LYS A 859 -13.19 2.74 -42.03
CA LYS A 859 -13.88 2.84 -43.31
C LYS A 859 -14.92 1.73 -43.48
N GLU A 860 -14.56 0.48 -43.21
CA GLU A 860 -15.49 -0.65 -43.31
C GLU A 860 -16.68 -0.54 -42.34
N VAL A 861 -16.43 -0.10 -41.10
CA VAL A 861 -17.48 0.08 -40.10
C VAL A 861 -18.41 1.23 -40.49
N THR A 862 -17.87 2.39 -40.86
CA THR A 862 -18.67 3.54 -41.29
C THR A 862 -19.52 3.24 -42.53
N GLU A 863 -18.99 2.48 -43.50
CA GLU A 863 -19.75 2.00 -44.66
C GLU A 863 -20.85 0.99 -44.26
N LYS A 864 -20.53 0.00 -43.41
CA LYS A 864 -21.49 -1.03 -42.93
C LYS A 864 -22.69 -0.42 -42.19
N TYR A 865 -22.45 0.60 -41.38
CA TYR A 865 -23.48 1.23 -40.53
C TYR A 865 -24.02 2.55 -41.09
N GLN A 866 -23.59 2.98 -42.27
CA GLN A 866 -23.97 4.25 -42.91
C GLN A 866 -23.71 5.48 -42.01
N LEU A 867 -22.53 5.53 -41.42
CA LEU A 867 -22.11 6.57 -40.47
C LEU A 867 -21.13 7.54 -41.11
N THR A 868 -21.06 8.74 -40.56
CA THR A 868 -19.92 9.65 -40.76
C THR A 868 -19.05 9.67 -39.52
N CYS A 869 -17.73 9.82 -39.68
CA CYS A 869 -16.80 9.92 -38.57
C CYS A 869 -15.79 11.04 -38.80
N GLU A 870 -15.72 12.01 -37.90
CA GLU A 870 -14.61 12.97 -37.82
C GLU A 870 -13.54 12.46 -36.86
N ARG A 871 -12.30 12.94 -37.03
CA ARG A 871 -11.12 12.45 -36.29
C ARG A 871 -10.34 13.61 -35.69
N THR A 872 -9.86 13.48 -34.47
CA THR A 872 -8.98 14.48 -33.85
C THR A 872 -7.90 13.80 -33.02
N ILE A 873 -6.64 14.06 -33.38
CA ILE A 873 -5.50 13.56 -32.62
C ILE A 873 -5.28 14.48 -31.42
N GLU A 874 -5.32 13.88 -30.24
CA GLU A 874 -5.23 14.61 -28.97
C GLU A 874 -3.80 14.54 -28.41
N GLN A 875 -3.14 13.40 -28.60
CA GLN A 875 -1.75 13.20 -28.17
C GLN A 875 -1.01 12.23 -29.09
N GLU A 876 0.22 12.58 -29.43
CA GLU A 876 1.13 11.71 -30.18
C GLU A 876 2.54 11.81 -29.59
N LEU A 877 3.04 10.68 -29.09
CA LEU A 877 4.37 10.52 -28.49
C LEU A 877 5.04 9.29 -29.09
N THR A 878 6.28 9.46 -29.56
CA THR A 878 7.08 8.35 -30.06
C THR A 878 7.63 7.50 -28.89
N PRO A 879 7.84 6.18 -29.06
CA PRO A 879 8.47 5.37 -28.02
C PRO A 879 9.89 5.83 -27.68
N TYR A 880 10.31 5.65 -26.42
CA TYR A 880 11.60 6.09 -25.90
C TYR A 880 12.40 4.91 -25.34
N GLN A 881 13.68 4.80 -25.72
CA GLN A 881 14.62 3.85 -25.12
C GLN A 881 15.40 4.52 -23.98
N LEU A 882 15.20 4.03 -22.76
CA LEU A 882 15.84 4.58 -21.56
C LEU A 882 17.34 4.30 -21.52
N GLU A 883 17.78 3.16 -22.05
CA GLU A 883 19.20 2.88 -22.22
C GLU A 883 19.87 3.93 -23.12
N GLU A 884 19.22 4.35 -24.19
CA GLU A 884 19.78 5.34 -25.11
C GLU A 884 19.79 6.73 -24.50
N THR A 885 18.72 7.11 -23.79
CA THR A 885 18.58 8.45 -23.18
C THR A 885 19.34 8.57 -21.86
N GLY A 886 19.76 7.45 -21.28
CA GLY A 886 20.54 7.38 -20.04
C GLY A 886 19.72 7.51 -18.77
N GLN A 887 18.38 7.51 -18.85
CA GLN A 887 17.50 7.70 -17.69
C GLN A 887 17.14 6.41 -16.99
N VAL A 888 17.01 6.47 -15.67
CA VAL A 888 16.66 5.31 -14.85
C VAL A 888 15.20 5.44 -14.44
N LEU A 889 14.40 4.48 -14.86
CA LEU A 889 13.09 4.20 -14.27
C LEU A 889 13.15 2.80 -13.65
N GLN A 890 13.36 2.75 -12.34
CA GLN A 890 13.41 1.51 -11.56
C GLN A 890 12.03 1.14 -11.07
N LEU A 891 11.48 0.02 -11.54
CA LEU A 891 10.23 -0.51 -11.03
C LEU A 891 10.48 -1.48 -9.88
N GLU A 892 9.63 -1.37 -8.87
CA GLU A 892 9.50 -2.32 -7.79
C GLU A 892 8.21 -3.10 -7.93
N ARG A 893 8.20 -4.32 -7.41
CA ARG A 893 6.99 -5.14 -7.35
C ARG A 893 5.81 -4.32 -6.84
N SER A 894 4.68 -4.37 -7.55
CA SER A 894 3.47 -3.71 -7.06
C SER A 894 2.93 -4.45 -5.84
N TYR A 895 2.47 -3.67 -4.89
CA TYR A 895 1.87 -4.14 -3.65
C TYR A 895 0.46 -3.57 -3.59
N GLY A 896 -0.39 -4.04 -4.50
CA GLY A 896 -1.68 -3.43 -4.84
C GLY A 896 -2.61 -3.19 -3.64
N GLY A 897 -3.33 -2.05 -3.71
CA GLY A 897 -4.53 -1.77 -2.93
C GLY A 897 -4.38 -1.68 -1.40
N SER A 898 -5.47 -1.35 -0.72
CA SER A 898 -5.57 -1.20 0.73
C SER A 898 -5.22 -2.47 1.54
N HIS A 899 -5.00 -3.61 0.88
CA HIS A 899 -4.79 -4.93 1.48
C HIS A 899 -3.68 -5.72 0.78
N ASN A 900 -2.42 -5.28 0.88
CA ASN A 900 -1.28 -6.15 0.58
C ASN A 900 -1.08 -7.17 1.72
N PRO A 901 -1.16 -8.49 1.47
CA PRO A 901 -1.00 -9.50 2.51
C PRO A 901 0.48 -9.72 2.93
N ASN A 902 1.48 -9.17 2.22
CA ASN A 902 2.91 -9.42 2.47
C ASN A 902 3.73 -8.15 2.82
N GLU A 903 3.42 -7.52 3.96
CA GLU A 903 4.20 -6.38 4.47
C GLU A 903 5.69 -6.68 4.67
N THR A 904 6.05 -7.94 4.95
CA THR A 904 7.45 -8.39 5.08
C THR A 904 8.22 -8.23 3.80
N GLN A 905 7.66 -8.79 2.72
CA GLN A 905 8.29 -8.80 1.42
C GLN A 905 8.40 -7.38 0.87
N LEU A 906 7.33 -6.60 1.03
CA LEU A 906 7.34 -5.16 0.76
C LEU A 906 8.50 -4.46 1.48
N ALA A 907 8.65 -4.65 2.78
CA ALA A 907 9.69 -3.95 3.52
C ALA A 907 11.12 -4.39 3.13
N ARG A 908 11.32 -5.66 2.74
CA ARG A 908 12.59 -6.15 2.18
C ARG A 908 12.87 -5.58 0.79
N ASP A 909 11.88 -5.55 -0.08
CA ASP A 909 12.02 -5.01 -1.44
C ASP A 909 12.23 -3.49 -1.40
N VAL A 910 11.52 -2.81 -0.51
CA VAL A 910 11.73 -1.39 -0.25
C VAL A 910 13.17 -1.12 0.17
N LEU A 911 13.73 -1.94 1.08
CA LEU A 911 15.12 -1.83 1.50
C LEU A 911 16.11 -2.10 0.36
N ARG A 912 15.86 -3.11 -0.48
CA ARG A 912 16.69 -3.38 -1.67
C ARG A 912 16.74 -2.16 -2.58
N GLY A 913 15.60 -1.51 -2.81
CA GLY A 913 15.51 -0.29 -3.60
C GLY A 913 16.30 0.86 -2.99
N ILE A 914 16.19 1.06 -1.66
CA ILE A 914 16.98 2.06 -0.93
C ILE A 914 18.48 1.80 -1.10
N LEU A 915 18.95 0.57 -0.86
CA LEU A 915 20.38 0.25 -0.95
C LEU A 915 20.92 0.41 -2.38
N MET A 916 20.11 0.08 -3.39
CA MET A 916 20.46 0.36 -4.79
C MET A 916 20.60 1.87 -5.04
N GLN A 917 19.62 2.67 -4.62
CA GLN A 917 19.68 4.13 -4.79
C GLN A 917 20.83 4.78 -4.02
N VAL A 918 21.09 4.34 -2.78
CA VAL A 918 22.20 4.85 -1.95
C VAL A 918 23.54 4.53 -2.60
N GLY A 919 23.77 3.26 -2.97
CA GLY A 919 25.02 2.86 -3.63
C GLY A 919 25.26 3.63 -4.92
N VAL A 920 24.23 3.71 -5.78
CA VAL A 920 24.32 4.42 -7.07
C VAL A 920 24.64 5.90 -6.84
N SER A 921 23.99 6.53 -5.86
CA SER A 921 24.20 7.94 -5.54
C SER A 921 25.61 8.20 -5.01
N LEU A 922 26.11 7.38 -4.09
CA LEU A 922 27.47 7.49 -3.55
C LEU A 922 28.52 7.42 -4.66
N GLU A 923 28.47 6.37 -5.47
CA GLU A 923 29.44 6.19 -6.55
C GLU A 923 29.29 7.26 -7.63
N PHE A 924 28.07 7.71 -7.95
CA PHE A 924 27.84 8.79 -8.89
C PHE A 924 28.53 10.09 -8.42
N LEU A 925 28.39 10.43 -7.14
CA LEU A 925 28.98 11.62 -6.54
C LEU A 925 30.52 11.54 -6.46
N GLU A 926 31.09 10.33 -6.41
CA GLU A 926 32.55 10.11 -6.43
C GLU A 926 33.16 10.24 -7.84
N THR A 927 32.40 9.95 -8.89
CA THR A 927 32.90 10.02 -10.27
C THR A 927 33.29 11.44 -10.70
N ASP A 928 34.32 11.55 -11.53
CA ASP A 928 34.83 12.84 -12.02
C ASP A 928 33.80 13.56 -12.90
N GLY A 929 33.56 14.84 -12.59
CA GLY A 929 32.49 15.69 -13.11
C GLY A 929 32.45 15.81 -14.63
N HIS A 930 33.59 15.61 -15.29
CA HIS A 930 33.77 15.85 -16.73
C HIS A 930 33.40 14.68 -17.64
N ARG A 931 33.18 13.47 -17.11
CA ARG A 931 32.82 12.31 -17.95
C ARG A 931 31.30 12.18 -18.10
N PRO A 932 30.75 12.16 -19.33
CA PRO A 932 29.34 11.89 -19.55
C PRO A 932 29.02 10.47 -19.07
N LEU A 933 28.08 10.36 -18.12
CA LEU A 933 27.64 9.08 -17.57
C LEU A 933 26.24 8.74 -18.08
N ASN A 934 26.12 7.58 -18.72
CA ASN A 934 24.82 6.96 -18.97
C ASN A 934 24.34 6.30 -17.67
N LEU A 935 23.43 6.96 -16.95
CA LEU A 935 22.98 6.50 -15.64
C LEU A 935 22.21 5.18 -15.73
N PHE A 936 21.45 4.96 -16.81
CA PHE A 936 20.80 3.66 -17.06
C PHE A 936 21.79 2.50 -17.05
N ARG A 937 22.83 2.54 -17.90
CA ARG A 937 23.85 1.48 -17.98
C ARG A 937 24.58 1.32 -16.66
N PHE A 938 24.88 2.45 -16.02
CA PHE A 938 25.51 2.48 -14.70
C PHE A 938 24.71 1.67 -13.67
N VAL A 939 23.38 1.83 -13.60
CA VAL A 939 22.52 1.06 -12.68
C VAL A 939 22.33 -0.38 -13.16
N TYR A 940 22.13 -0.59 -14.46
CA TYR A 940 21.88 -1.92 -15.03
C TYR A 940 23.02 -2.91 -14.79
N ASP A 941 24.28 -2.44 -14.87
CA ASP A 941 25.46 -3.28 -14.61
C ASP A 941 25.53 -3.76 -13.16
N ARG A 942 24.92 -3.01 -12.22
CA ARG A 942 24.88 -3.32 -10.79
C ARG A 942 23.69 -4.21 -10.39
N LEU A 943 22.73 -4.43 -11.29
CA LEU A 943 21.64 -5.36 -11.03
C LEU A 943 22.13 -6.82 -10.97
N PRO A 944 21.58 -7.65 -10.06
CA PRO A 944 21.86 -9.08 -10.00
C PRO A 944 21.60 -9.79 -11.35
N ALA A 945 22.52 -10.66 -11.78
CA ALA A 945 22.40 -11.39 -13.04
C ALA A 945 21.09 -12.17 -13.16
N GLY A 946 20.70 -12.92 -12.12
CA GLY A 946 19.44 -13.66 -12.11
C GLY A 946 18.18 -12.78 -12.12
N TRP A 947 18.27 -11.48 -11.83
CA TRP A 947 17.14 -10.56 -12.00
C TRP A 947 17.05 -10.07 -13.44
N LYS A 948 18.20 -9.74 -14.05
CA LYS A 948 18.30 -9.38 -15.47
C LYS A 948 17.82 -10.50 -16.39
N GLU A 949 18.21 -11.75 -16.11
CA GLU A 949 17.79 -12.91 -16.90
C GLU A 949 16.27 -13.13 -16.91
N ARG A 950 15.59 -12.84 -15.79
CA ARG A 950 14.14 -13.00 -15.67
C ARG A 950 13.35 -11.84 -16.26
N CYS A 951 13.96 -10.66 -16.37
CA CYS A 951 13.35 -9.46 -16.92
C CYS A 951 14.35 -8.69 -17.81
N PRO A 952 14.78 -9.28 -18.95
CA PRO A 952 15.91 -8.73 -19.72
C PRO A 952 15.57 -7.47 -20.49
N HIS A 953 14.30 -7.27 -20.85
CA HIS A 953 13.85 -6.10 -21.59
C HIS A 953 12.39 -5.80 -21.24
N PHE A 954 12.18 -4.89 -20.29
CA PHE A 954 10.82 -4.51 -19.89
C PHE A 954 10.36 -3.25 -20.57
N VAL A 955 9.13 -3.32 -21.07
CA VAL A 955 8.44 -2.26 -21.76
C VAL A 955 7.33 -1.73 -20.86
N SER A 956 7.51 -0.52 -20.34
CA SER A 956 6.46 0.19 -19.62
C SER A 956 5.54 0.86 -20.62
N GLY A 957 4.25 0.57 -20.50
CA GLY A 957 3.23 1.34 -21.20
C GLY A 957 2.68 2.48 -20.37
N ALA A 958 3.08 2.65 -19.11
CA ALA A 958 2.65 3.78 -18.29
C ALA A 958 3.45 5.04 -18.63
N LEU A 959 2.80 6.20 -18.48
CA LEU A 959 3.51 7.47 -18.46
C LEU A 959 4.14 7.65 -17.09
N HIS A 960 5.29 8.30 -17.08
CA HIS A 960 6.00 8.72 -15.88
C HIS A 960 6.67 10.04 -16.18
N ASP A 961 7.04 10.80 -15.15
CA ASP A 961 7.78 12.04 -15.33
C ASP A 961 9.09 11.86 -16.11
N THR A 962 9.72 10.68 -16.00
CA THR A 962 10.88 10.28 -16.81
C THR A 962 10.66 10.46 -18.32
N CYS A 963 9.43 10.29 -18.84
CA CYS A 963 9.12 10.43 -20.27
C CYS A 963 9.52 11.81 -20.81
N ASN A 964 9.17 12.87 -20.08
CA ASN A 964 9.48 14.24 -20.48
C ASN A 964 10.99 14.49 -20.46
N ILE A 965 11.72 13.94 -19.49
CA ILE A 965 13.18 14.08 -19.45
C ILE A 965 13.85 13.31 -20.60
N SER A 966 13.43 12.06 -20.83
CA SER A 966 13.93 11.22 -21.92
C SER A 966 13.69 11.84 -23.29
N ARG A 967 12.51 12.44 -23.53
CA ARG A 967 12.21 13.16 -24.77
C ARG A 967 13.14 14.35 -24.99
N ALA A 968 13.45 15.13 -23.94
CA ALA A 968 14.38 16.26 -24.04
C ALA A 968 15.81 15.80 -24.31
N MET A 969 16.19 14.60 -23.87
CA MET A 969 17.50 14.03 -24.18
C MET A 969 17.59 13.52 -25.62
N GLN A 970 16.51 12.98 -26.18
CA GLN A 970 16.51 12.58 -27.59
C GLN A 970 16.64 13.77 -28.55
N SER A 971 15.93 14.88 -28.30
CA SER A 971 16.04 16.07 -29.14
C SER A 971 17.47 16.64 -29.13
N LYS A 972 18.13 16.63 -27.98
CA LYS A 972 19.53 17.08 -27.83
C LYS A 972 20.56 16.20 -28.52
N LYS A 973 20.28 14.91 -28.77
CA LYS A 973 21.17 14.05 -29.58
C LYS A 973 21.23 14.45 -31.05
N GLY A 974 20.21 15.13 -31.58
CA GLY A 974 20.24 15.71 -32.92
C GLY A 974 21.22 16.89 -33.07
N GLU A 975 21.61 17.53 -31.96
CA GLU A 975 22.54 18.67 -31.92
C GLU A 975 23.93 18.31 -31.43
N VAL A 976 24.12 17.11 -30.88
CA VAL A 976 25.41 16.61 -30.36
C VAL A 976 25.76 15.31 -31.06
N THR A 977 26.50 15.42 -32.18
CA THR A 977 27.35 14.33 -32.66
C THR A 977 28.33 13.99 -31.55
N VAL A 978 28.13 12.84 -30.90
CA VAL A 978 29.08 12.23 -29.97
C VAL A 978 30.24 11.68 -30.81
N GLU A 979 31.39 12.35 -30.76
CA GLU A 979 32.69 11.71 -31.01
C GLU A 979 33.11 10.85 -29.81
#